data_AF-A0AAV4K7B6-F1
#
_entry.id   AF-A0AAV4K7B6-F1
#
_cell.length_a   1.000
_cell.length_b   1.000
_cell.length_c   1.000
_cell.angle_alpha   90.00
_cell.angle_beta   90.00
_cell.angle_gamma   90.00
#
_symmetry.space_group_name_H-M   'P 1'
#
loop_
_entity.id
_entity.type
_entity.pdbx_description
1 polymer ?
#
loop_
_entity_poly.entity_id
_entity_poly.type
_entity_poly.pdbx_seq_one_letter_code
_entity_poly.pdbx_strand_id
1 'polypeptide(L)'
;MDRMTATTPPHKLPVRMLGDLVSARSLEKTLQDAALSRGVTVEQLWPSALADVLKHEVYRRLLLGVSPMLAKKRILDVLSELDALPAQAPEPAEVSPVGGLEEASKRFTLYFDWPEAQRLRGVLGTARTESEAGRDISALVQEGQNLIDQMQRRLQEGLVQQEQELGDLRDAFARVQPLGGKDVRRLESLIAQLEDAQKQGTLLPAELERARNLSFKLRRTLESSVMQGTDDAGDAQARVLALEQEEVTRKLVAIQRDYAPLLRARPELERQQNEFRVRQSTGRLSETAVDAWRESLETARLQTLQAQREELAELAEHLGQRAGGQALNDARVALDVARMTLQGGGLATEELRELRAVAQALTHSPELAGRILVGQRELAELERSARDVPGAVTALGETLNEARRAVERGEAYDLAPLWATLERQMSQAAAQRQDFDARADFVIAEYDEVRSLAGETIQRLGRLADALRAQRRLGPMSAGARERYAQTLEGAEALLGEARAEYEAAQKVTATFGEAALDDLLDVFDFGGESLDDAPGGQGEGLFGSGPASGATGWPGLVPQGADEPPARDLDHAELASSALLSPSPASTAPASTPAASAGSDPFAALLALGAAGAPKEENRVPAVRGLPAGVRAEVWQVSAGELRAGTPGAAAQGMATLLAQAAALGLHRLDMADDTHVWSARSVGGDGWRLARAADWDSLDDAGTWLDTGEF
;
A
#
# COMPACT_ATOMS: atom_id res chain seq x y z
N MET A 1 -3.16 3.51 25.83
CA MET A 1 -4.01 2.31 25.61
C MET A 1 -4.96 2.21 26.79
N ASP A 2 -6.08 2.94 26.75
CA ASP A 2 -7.11 2.81 27.78
C ASP A 2 -8.19 1.84 27.28
N ARG A 3 -8.34 0.72 27.99
CA ARG A 3 -9.36 -0.29 27.69
C ARG A 3 -10.72 0.29 28.08
N MET A 4 -11.58 0.49 27.07
CA MET A 4 -12.99 0.84 27.29
C MET A 4 -13.72 -0.31 27.99
N THR A 5 -13.73 -0.31 29.32
CA THR A 5 -14.54 -1.22 30.14
C THR A 5 -15.97 -0.70 30.24
N ALA A 6 -16.62 -0.54 29.08
CA ALA A 6 -18.06 -0.37 28.99
C ALA A 6 -18.73 -1.76 29.02
N THR A 7 -19.69 -1.90 29.93
CA THR A 7 -20.46 -3.08 30.37
C THR A 7 -20.90 -4.06 29.26
N THR A 8 -19.94 -4.77 28.66
CA THR A 8 -20.20 -5.80 27.66
C THR A 8 -20.45 -7.12 28.41
N PRO A 9 -21.63 -7.74 28.31
CA PRO A 9 -21.88 -9.01 29.00
C PRO A 9 -20.94 -10.11 28.46
N PRO A 10 -20.47 -11.04 29.31
CA PRO A 10 -19.33 -11.90 28.99
C PRO A 10 -19.52 -12.74 27.72
N HIS A 11 -20.76 -13.19 27.46
CA HIS A 11 -21.10 -13.96 26.26
C HIS A 11 -20.95 -13.18 24.93
N LYS A 12 -20.96 -11.83 24.94
CA LYS A 12 -20.72 -11.01 23.74
C LYS A 12 -19.24 -10.84 23.41
N LEU A 13 -18.34 -11.07 24.38
CA LEU A 13 -16.89 -10.90 24.15
C LEU A 13 -16.36 -11.88 23.08
N PRO A 14 -16.69 -13.19 23.09
CA PRO A 14 -16.31 -14.09 22.01
C PRO A 14 -16.86 -13.69 20.64
N VAL A 15 -18.12 -13.24 20.59
CA VAL A 15 -18.77 -12.82 19.34
C VAL A 15 -18.01 -11.64 18.72
N ARG A 16 -17.59 -10.66 19.54
CA ARG A 16 -16.77 -9.53 19.10
C ARG A 16 -15.36 -9.93 18.68
N MET A 17 -14.72 -10.87 19.39
CA MET A 17 -13.30 -11.22 19.18
C MET A 17 -13.05 -12.31 18.13
N LEU A 18 -14.05 -13.13 17.81
CA LEU A 18 -13.96 -14.20 16.79
C LEU A 18 -14.76 -13.87 15.52
N GLY A 19 -15.41 -12.71 15.48
CA GLY A 19 -16.19 -12.20 14.35
C GLY A 19 -15.37 -11.89 13.09
N ASP A 20 -14.05 -12.02 13.12
CA ASP A 20 -13.17 -12.01 11.95
C ASP A 20 -13.04 -13.38 11.27
N LEU A 21 -13.31 -14.48 11.98
CA LEU A 21 -13.17 -15.86 11.51
C LEU A 21 -14.50 -16.48 11.07
N VAL A 22 -15.56 -16.19 11.83
CA VAL A 22 -16.88 -16.84 11.75
C VAL A 22 -17.97 -15.80 11.97
N SER A 23 -19.12 -15.98 11.31
CA SER A 23 -20.26 -15.07 11.44
C SER A 23 -20.71 -14.90 12.90
N ALA A 24 -20.97 -13.66 13.32
CA ALA A 24 -21.47 -13.34 14.66
C ALA A 24 -22.73 -14.15 15.00
N ARG A 25 -23.68 -14.19 14.06
CA ARG A 25 -24.91 -14.98 14.13
C ARG A 25 -24.68 -16.48 14.41
N SER A 26 -23.69 -17.11 13.79
CA SER A 26 -23.44 -18.54 14.04
C SER A 26 -22.65 -18.79 15.34
N LEU A 27 -21.83 -17.83 15.78
CA LEU A 27 -21.23 -17.85 17.11
C LEU A 27 -22.31 -17.72 18.18
N GLU A 28 -23.21 -16.74 18.07
CA GLU A 28 -24.36 -16.56 18.96
C GLU A 28 -25.24 -17.81 19.00
N LYS A 29 -25.58 -18.39 17.84
CA LYS A 29 -26.30 -19.67 17.79
C LYS A 29 -25.53 -20.80 18.46
N THR A 30 -24.22 -20.91 18.25
CA THR A 30 -23.39 -21.95 18.90
C THR A 30 -23.38 -21.77 20.42
N LEU A 31 -23.29 -20.54 20.92
CA LEU A 31 -23.39 -20.21 22.35
C LEU A 31 -24.80 -20.53 22.89
N GLN A 32 -25.86 -20.28 22.11
CA GLN A 32 -27.24 -20.54 22.49
C GLN A 32 -27.56 -22.04 22.54
N ASP A 33 -27.16 -22.80 21.53
CA ASP A 33 -27.27 -24.27 21.51
C ASP A 33 -26.45 -24.88 22.66
N ALA A 34 -25.25 -24.34 22.94
CA ALA A 34 -24.41 -24.77 24.06
C ALA A 34 -25.01 -24.42 25.44
N ALA A 35 -25.65 -23.26 25.60
CA ALA A 35 -26.38 -22.87 26.81
C ALA A 35 -27.60 -23.77 27.04
N LEU A 36 -28.41 -24.00 26.00
CA LEU A 36 -29.58 -24.88 26.03
C LEU A 36 -29.20 -26.32 26.40
N SER A 37 -28.10 -26.85 25.87
CA SER A 37 -27.59 -28.19 26.22
C SER A 37 -27.17 -28.32 27.70
N ARG A 38 -26.86 -27.18 28.35
CA ARG A 38 -26.50 -27.07 29.77
C ARG A 38 -27.70 -26.66 30.66
N GLY A 39 -28.89 -26.46 30.08
CA GLY A 39 -30.10 -26.07 30.79
C GLY A 39 -30.11 -24.61 31.28
N VAL A 40 -29.25 -23.75 30.73
CA VAL A 40 -29.11 -22.33 31.13
C VAL A 40 -29.37 -21.38 29.94
N THR A 41 -29.60 -20.10 30.22
CA THR A 41 -29.65 -19.07 29.16
C THR A 41 -28.24 -18.57 28.81
N VAL A 42 -28.08 -17.95 27.64
CA VAL A 42 -26.78 -17.38 27.20
C VAL A 42 -26.27 -16.31 28.16
N GLU A 43 -27.18 -15.56 28.79
CA GLU A 43 -26.87 -14.54 29.80
C GLU A 43 -26.29 -15.14 31.09
N GLN A 44 -26.62 -16.41 31.37
CA GLN A 44 -26.13 -17.15 32.54
C GLN A 44 -24.78 -17.86 32.28
N LEU A 45 -24.23 -17.81 31.06
CA LEU A 45 -22.90 -18.33 30.73
C LEU A 45 -21.81 -17.43 31.33
N TRP A 46 -21.48 -17.72 32.59
CA TRP A 46 -20.37 -17.13 33.34
C TRP A 46 -18.99 -17.54 32.77
N PRO A 47 -17.91 -16.77 33.01
CA PRO A 47 -16.61 -16.95 32.32
C PRO A 47 -16.03 -18.37 32.34
N SER A 48 -16.22 -19.15 33.42
CA SER A 48 -15.79 -20.55 33.48
C SER A 48 -16.59 -21.46 32.55
N ALA A 49 -17.92 -21.38 32.57
CA ALA A 49 -18.80 -22.12 31.66
C ALA A 49 -18.59 -21.69 30.20
N LEU A 50 -18.39 -20.40 29.97
CA LEU A 50 -18.09 -19.83 28.66
C LEU A 50 -16.72 -20.30 28.16
N ALA A 51 -15.71 -20.39 29.03
CA ALA A 51 -14.39 -20.93 28.69
C ALA A 51 -14.45 -22.39 28.24
N ASP A 52 -15.32 -23.22 28.83
CA ASP A 52 -15.52 -24.60 28.39
C ASP A 52 -16.25 -24.68 27.04
N VAL A 53 -17.26 -23.83 26.82
CA VAL A 53 -17.93 -23.70 25.51
C VAL A 53 -16.96 -23.25 24.41
N LEU A 54 -16.03 -22.35 24.75
CA LEU A 54 -14.99 -21.89 23.82
C LEU A 54 -14.04 -23.03 23.43
N LYS A 55 -13.55 -23.80 24.40
CA LYS A 55 -12.58 -24.88 24.20
C LYS A 55 -13.12 -26.07 23.41
N HIS A 56 -14.44 -26.31 23.41
CA HIS A 56 -15.04 -27.50 22.79
C HIS A 56 -15.94 -27.17 21.60
N GLU A 57 -17.10 -26.54 21.82
CA GLU A 57 -18.08 -26.26 20.76
C GLU A 57 -17.56 -25.21 19.77
N VAL A 58 -17.07 -24.07 20.26
CA VAL A 58 -16.55 -23.00 19.40
C VAL A 58 -15.25 -23.42 18.73
N TYR A 59 -14.35 -24.13 19.43
CA TYR A 59 -13.14 -24.69 18.80
C TYR A 59 -13.48 -25.63 17.64
N ARG A 60 -14.41 -26.57 17.86
CA ARG A 60 -14.85 -27.50 16.80
C ARG A 60 -15.47 -26.76 15.61
N ARG A 61 -16.18 -25.66 15.85
CA ARG A 61 -16.73 -24.78 14.80
C ARG A 61 -15.64 -24.05 14.02
N LEU A 62 -14.63 -23.49 14.69
CA LEU A 62 -13.49 -22.82 14.06
C LEU A 62 -12.65 -23.76 13.18
N LEU A 63 -12.47 -25.01 13.61
CA LEU A 63 -11.74 -26.04 12.84
C LEU A 63 -12.40 -26.41 11.49
N LEU A 64 -13.64 -26.01 11.23
CA LEU A 64 -14.30 -26.21 9.92
C LEU A 64 -13.81 -25.22 8.85
N GLY A 65 -13.17 -24.11 9.25
CA GLY A 65 -12.72 -23.07 8.34
C GLY A 65 -11.24 -22.70 8.46
N VAL A 66 -10.65 -22.80 9.66
CA VAL A 66 -9.30 -22.26 9.95
C VAL A 66 -8.37 -23.30 10.57
N SER A 67 -7.06 -23.07 10.44
CA SER A 67 -6.03 -24.00 10.93
C SER A 67 -6.10 -24.24 12.44
N PRO A 68 -5.73 -25.43 12.94
CA PRO A 68 -5.76 -25.74 14.38
C PRO A 68 -4.91 -24.79 15.24
N MET A 69 -3.81 -24.26 14.69
CA MET A 69 -2.93 -23.30 15.37
C MET A 69 -3.61 -21.94 15.53
N LEU A 70 -4.22 -21.41 14.46
CA LEU A 70 -4.94 -20.13 14.52
C LEU A 70 -6.14 -20.24 15.47
N ALA A 71 -6.96 -21.27 15.32
CA ALA A 71 -8.13 -21.50 16.16
C ALA A 71 -7.75 -21.59 17.65
N LYS A 72 -6.65 -22.29 17.98
CA LYS A 72 -6.13 -22.37 19.36
C LYS A 72 -5.62 -21.02 19.86
N LYS A 73 -4.84 -20.27 19.07
CA LYS A 73 -4.34 -18.93 19.43
C LYS A 73 -5.50 -17.99 19.74
N ARG A 74 -6.47 -17.90 18.84
CA ARG A 74 -7.64 -17.01 18.98
C ARG A 74 -8.52 -17.35 20.18
N ILE A 75 -8.70 -18.63 20.51
CA ILE A 75 -9.39 -19.01 21.75
C ILE A 75 -8.58 -18.59 22.99
N LEU A 76 -7.26 -18.75 22.99
CA LEU A 76 -6.42 -18.29 24.10
C LEU A 76 -6.48 -16.76 24.27
N ASP A 77 -6.48 -16.00 23.16
CA ASP A 77 -6.68 -14.55 23.19
C ASP A 77 -8.01 -14.20 23.89
N VAL A 78 -9.12 -14.84 23.49
CA VAL A 78 -10.46 -14.63 24.09
C VAL A 78 -10.49 -15.05 25.56
N LEU A 79 -9.90 -16.18 25.92
CA LEU A 79 -9.80 -16.64 27.31
C LEU A 79 -9.02 -15.63 28.17
N SER A 80 -7.93 -15.07 27.65
CA SER A 80 -7.14 -14.08 28.39
C SER A 80 -7.88 -12.76 28.67
N GLU A 81 -8.75 -12.33 27.75
CA GLU A 81 -9.62 -11.17 27.97
C GLU A 81 -10.83 -11.52 28.86
N LEU A 82 -11.31 -12.78 28.86
CA LEU A 82 -12.33 -13.26 29.82
C LEU A 82 -11.78 -13.35 31.24
N ASP A 83 -10.55 -13.85 31.41
CA ASP A 83 -9.86 -13.94 32.70
C ASP A 83 -9.49 -12.54 33.25
N ALA A 84 -9.42 -11.53 32.37
CA ALA A 84 -9.24 -10.12 32.74
C ALA A 84 -10.55 -9.40 33.14
N LEU A 85 -11.73 -10.03 32.97
CA LEU A 85 -12.98 -9.49 33.49
C LEU A 85 -13.05 -9.66 35.02
N PRO A 86 -13.68 -8.72 35.74
CA PRO A 86 -13.88 -8.86 37.19
C PRO A 86 -14.68 -10.12 37.51
N ALA A 87 -14.21 -10.90 38.50
CA ALA A 87 -14.80 -12.17 38.91
C ALA A 87 -16.17 -12.08 39.61
N GLN A 88 -16.78 -10.90 39.65
CA GLN A 88 -18.13 -10.64 40.14
C GLN A 88 -18.88 -9.86 39.06
N ALA A 89 -20.18 -10.15 38.89
CA ALA A 89 -21.02 -9.26 38.11
C ALA A 89 -20.90 -7.88 38.76
N PRO A 90 -20.66 -6.80 37.99
CA PRO A 90 -20.86 -5.49 38.55
C PRO A 90 -22.29 -5.44 39.08
N GLU A 91 -22.45 -5.11 40.37
CA GLU A 91 -23.67 -4.46 40.86
C GLU A 91 -24.08 -3.43 39.80
N PRO A 92 -25.34 -3.42 39.33
CA PRO A 92 -25.73 -2.64 38.17
C PRO A 92 -25.60 -1.15 38.48
N ALA A 93 -24.42 -0.59 38.20
CA ALA A 93 -24.20 0.83 38.21
C ALA A 93 -25.21 1.45 37.25
N GLU A 94 -25.96 2.45 37.72
CA GLU A 94 -27.11 3.08 37.03
C GLU A 94 -26.72 3.88 35.77
N VAL A 95 -25.62 3.53 35.11
CA VAL A 95 -25.27 4.00 33.79
C VAL A 95 -26.26 3.37 32.81
N SER A 96 -27.32 4.13 32.48
CA SER A 96 -28.21 3.81 31.37
C SER A 96 -27.38 3.40 30.14
N PRO A 97 -27.74 2.32 29.42
CA PRO A 97 -26.96 1.86 28.27
C PRO A 97 -26.84 2.94 27.18
N VAL A 98 -27.81 3.86 27.10
CA VAL A 98 -27.74 5.04 26.23
C VAL A 98 -26.63 5.99 26.70
N GLY A 99 -26.51 6.25 28.01
CA GLY A 99 -25.45 7.09 28.57
C GLY A 99 -24.04 6.53 28.38
N GLY A 100 -23.89 5.20 28.40
CA GLY A 100 -22.62 4.55 28.05
C GLY A 100 -22.20 4.79 26.59
N LEU A 101 -23.16 4.75 25.67
CA LEU A 101 -22.93 5.07 24.25
C LEU A 101 -22.72 6.58 24.02
N GLU A 102 -23.44 7.45 24.74
CA GLU A 102 -23.22 8.89 24.70
C GLU A 102 -21.78 9.24 25.12
N GLU A 103 -21.26 8.65 26.22
CA GLU A 103 -19.88 8.85 26.66
C GLU A 103 -18.87 8.38 25.61
N ALA A 104 -19.04 7.16 25.08
CA ALA A 104 -18.19 6.61 24.04
C ALA A 104 -18.22 7.44 22.74
N SER A 105 -19.37 8.07 22.42
CA SER A 105 -19.50 8.94 21.24
C SER A 105 -18.67 10.22 21.31
N LYS A 106 -18.38 10.74 22.53
CA LYS A 106 -17.64 12.01 22.72
C LYS A 106 -16.26 11.98 22.06
N ARG A 107 -15.59 10.83 22.04
CA ARG A 107 -14.29 10.62 21.38
C ARG A 107 -14.32 10.95 19.88
N PHE A 108 -15.47 10.83 19.24
CA PHE A 108 -15.64 11.03 17.80
C PHE A 108 -16.23 12.41 17.44
N THR A 109 -16.33 13.34 18.40
CA THR A 109 -16.88 14.70 18.19
C THR A 109 -16.16 15.47 17.07
N LEU A 110 -14.84 15.28 16.93
CA LEU A 110 -14.02 15.89 15.87
C LEU A 110 -14.29 15.33 14.47
N TYR A 111 -15.01 14.21 14.35
CA TYR A 111 -15.27 13.51 13.09
C TYR A 111 -16.74 13.57 12.69
N PHE A 112 -17.40 14.71 12.96
CA PHE A 112 -18.80 14.98 12.67
C PHE A 112 -19.23 14.60 11.23
N ASP A 113 -18.33 14.80 10.26
CA ASP A 113 -18.60 14.59 8.83
C ASP A 113 -18.59 13.11 8.41
N TRP A 114 -18.19 12.20 9.30
CA TRP A 114 -18.24 10.76 9.03
C TRP A 114 -19.70 10.28 9.01
N PRO A 115 -20.13 9.52 7.99
CA PRO A 115 -21.51 9.03 7.90
C PRO A 115 -21.88 8.12 9.09
N GLU A 116 -20.91 7.39 9.63
CA GLU A 116 -21.07 6.59 10.85
C GLU A 116 -21.39 7.44 12.09
N ALA A 117 -20.74 8.60 12.24
CA ALA A 117 -20.98 9.53 13.35
C ALA A 117 -22.34 10.23 13.23
N GLN A 118 -22.75 10.55 11.99
CA GLN A 118 -24.06 11.14 11.69
C GLN A 118 -25.19 10.14 11.99
N ARG A 119 -25.04 8.87 11.58
CA ARG A 119 -25.97 7.78 11.91
C ARG A 119 -26.01 7.50 13.41
N LEU A 120 -24.86 7.44 14.10
CA LEU A 120 -24.80 7.23 15.55
C LEU A 120 -25.60 8.30 16.31
N ARG A 121 -25.57 9.57 15.89
CA ARG A 121 -26.40 10.61 16.51
C ARG A 121 -27.90 10.35 16.33
N GLY A 122 -28.32 9.85 15.16
CA GLY A 122 -29.72 9.46 14.92
C GLY A 122 -30.15 8.26 15.78
N VAL A 123 -29.28 7.26 15.91
CA VAL A 123 -29.49 6.10 16.79
C VAL A 123 -29.54 6.50 18.26
N LEU A 124 -28.66 7.39 18.73
CA LEU A 124 -28.68 7.90 20.11
C LEU A 124 -29.93 8.74 20.39
N GLY A 125 -30.32 9.62 19.47
CA GLY A 125 -31.52 10.44 19.61
C GLY A 125 -32.81 9.60 19.71
N THR A 126 -32.92 8.55 18.90
CA THR A 126 -34.06 7.61 18.95
C THR A 126 -33.99 6.66 20.14
N ALA A 127 -32.82 6.14 20.50
CA ALA A 127 -32.66 5.32 21.70
C ALA A 127 -33.06 6.09 22.96
N ARG A 128 -32.75 7.40 23.02
CA ARG A 128 -33.19 8.26 24.10
C ARG A 128 -34.71 8.42 24.14
N THR A 129 -35.38 8.74 23.02
CA THR A 129 -36.84 8.91 23.01
C THR A 129 -37.60 7.61 23.29
N GLU A 130 -37.12 6.47 22.79
CA GLU A 130 -37.72 5.16 23.06
C GLU A 130 -37.44 4.69 24.52
N SER A 131 -36.28 5.04 25.10
CA SER A 131 -35.97 4.82 26.52
C SER A 131 -36.82 5.69 27.45
N GLU A 132 -37.02 6.98 27.13
CA GLU A 132 -37.92 7.88 27.86
C GLU A 132 -39.38 7.39 27.77
N ALA A 133 -39.75 6.68 26.70
CA ALA A 133 -41.04 6.00 26.53
C ALA A 133 -41.12 4.59 27.14
N GLY A 134 -40.06 4.10 27.80
CA GLY A 134 -40.03 2.80 28.49
C GLY A 134 -40.12 1.57 27.58
N ARG A 135 -39.66 1.67 26.33
CA ARG A 135 -39.67 0.58 25.34
C ARG A 135 -38.31 -0.10 25.24
N ASP A 136 -38.27 -1.26 24.58
CA ASP A 136 -37.00 -1.97 24.36
C ASP A 136 -36.10 -1.19 23.38
N ILE A 137 -34.88 -0.92 23.84
CA ILE A 137 -33.82 -0.22 23.12
C ILE A 137 -32.63 -1.14 22.78
N SER A 138 -32.71 -2.44 23.09
CA SER A 138 -31.62 -3.41 22.94
C SER A 138 -30.98 -3.42 21.54
N ALA A 139 -31.81 -3.36 20.49
CA ALA A 139 -31.37 -3.29 19.10
C ALA A 139 -30.64 -1.98 18.77
N LEU A 140 -31.17 -0.83 19.21
CA LEU A 140 -30.54 0.49 19.00
C LEU A 140 -29.22 0.61 19.76
N VAL A 141 -29.15 0.04 20.97
CA VAL A 141 -27.91 0.00 21.75
C VAL A 141 -26.85 -0.86 21.06
N GLN A 142 -27.22 -2.02 20.52
CA GLN A 142 -26.31 -2.88 19.77
C GLN A 142 -25.84 -2.22 18.46
N GLU A 143 -26.74 -1.55 17.73
CA GLU A 143 -26.37 -0.79 16.54
C GLU A 143 -25.40 0.36 16.87
N GLY A 144 -25.67 1.12 17.94
CA GLY A 144 -24.79 2.18 18.40
C GLY A 144 -23.39 1.67 18.75
N GLN A 145 -23.29 0.53 19.43
CA GLN A 145 -22.00 -0.12 19.71
C GLN A 145 -21.28 -0.55 18.42
N ASN A 146 -21.99 -1.15 17.47
CA ASN A 146 -21.40 -1.58 16.19
C ASN A 146 -20.84 -0.38 15.40
N LEU A 147 -21.54 0.78 15.42
CA LEU A 147 -21.06 2.02 14.80
C LEU A 147 -19.82 2.59 15.52
N ILE A 148 -19.77 2.52 16.85
CA ILE A 148 -18.59 2.91 17.64
C ILE A 148 -17.39 2.03 17.30
N ASP A 149 -17.57 0.71 17.24
CA ASP A 149 -16.52 -0.25 16.88
C ASP A 149 -16.02 0.00 15.44
N GLN A 150 -16.92 0.28 14.49
CA GLN A 150 -16.57 0.68 13.12
C GLN A 150 -15.76 1.98 13.06
N MET A 151 -16.19 3.02 13.79
CA MET A 151 -15.45 4.29 13.85
C MET A 151 -14.11 4.15 14.56
N GLN A 152 -14.01 3.32 15.59
CA GLN A 152 -12.76 3.04 16.29
C GLN A 152 -11.77 2.32 15.36
N ARG A 153 -12.23 1.31 14.60
CA ARG A 153 -11.43 0.65 13.56
C ARG A 153 -10.94 1.66 12.51
N ARG A 154 -11.85 2.49 11.98
CA ARG A 154 -11.53 3.55 11.00
C ARG A 154 -10.51 4.57 11.54
N LEU A 155 -10.62 4.94 12.82
CA LEU A 155 -9.67 5.81 13.50
C LEU A 155 -8.28 5.15 13.62
N GLN A 156 -8.22 3.88 14.04
CA GLN A 156 -6.95 3.13 14.16
C GLN A 156 -6.27 2.94 12.80
N GLU A 157 -7.01 2.50 11.77
CA GLU A 157 -6.51 2.38 10.39
C GLU A 157 -6.02 3.73 9.84
N GLY A 158 -6.76 4.81 10.12
CA GLY A 158 -6.39 6.16 9.73
C GLY A 158 -5.14 6.67 10.44
N LEU A 159 -4.92 6.33 11.71
CA LEU A 159 -3.74 6.79 12.47
C LEU A 159 -2.47 6.12 11.99
N VAL A 160 -2.52 4.84 11.63
CA VAL A 160 -1.40 4.13 11.00
C VAL A 160 -1.09 4.73 9.62
N GLN A 161 -2.12 5.07 8.85
CA GLN A 161 -1.97 5.76 7.57
C GLN A 161 -1.35 7.16 7.73
N GLN A 162 -1.81 7.95 8.70
CA GLN A 162 -1.26 9.28 9.02
C GLN A 162 0.20 9.21 9.46
N GLU A 163 0.61 8.16 10.19
CA GLU A 163 2.00 7.93 10.61
C GLU A 163 2.93 7.65 9.43
N GLN A 164 2.52 6.75 8.54
CA GLN A 164 3.26 6.41 7.32
C GLN A 164 3.43 7.65 6.44
N GLU A 165 2.34 8.39 6.21
CA GLU A 165 2.35 9.61 5.42
C GLU A 165 3.15 10.75 6.06
N LEU A 166 3.24 10.82 7.39
CA LEU A 166 4.13 11.74 8.09
C LEU A 166 5.61 11.40 7.86
N GLY A 167 5.96 10.12 7.75
CA GLY A 167 7.28 9.68 7.30
C GLY A 167 7.60 10.22 5.91
N ASP A 168 6.75 9.93 4.93
CA ASP A 168 6.93 10.40 3.54
C ASP A 168 6.96 11.94 3.43
N LEU A 169 6.16 12.65 4.23
CA LEU A 169 6.17 14.12 4.26
C LEU A 169 7.48 14.69 4.84
N ARG A 170 8.11 14.05 5.83
CA ARG A 170 9.42 14.47 6.36
C ARG A 170 10.53 14.30 5.32
N ASP A 171 10.54 13.20 4.59
CA ASP A 171 11.56 12.94 3.56
C ASP A 171 11.38 13.87 2.36
N ALA A 172 10.13 14.11 1.95
CA ALA A 172 9.82 15.12 0.95
C ALA A 172 10.20 16.53 1.44
N PHE A 173 9.98 16.85 2.72
CA PHE A 173 10.38 18.12 3.33
C PHE A 173 11.90 18.31 3.31
N ALA A 174 12.70 17.29 3.69
CA ALA A 174 14.16 17.36 3.68
C ALA A 174 14.72 17.71 2.28
N ARG A 175 14.10 17.19 1.21
CA ARG A 175 14.48 17.51 -0.19
C ARG A 175 14.12 18.95 -0.59
N VAL A 176 13.01 19.52 -0.11
CA VAL A 176 12.58 20.90 -0.43
C VAL A 176 13.07 21.96 0.55
N GLN A 177 13.59 21.57 1.71
CA GLN A 177 14.10 22.47 2.75
C GLN A 177 15.12 23.50 2.23
N PRO A 178 16.05 23.17 1.31
CA PRO A 178 17.01 24.14 0.76
C PRO A 178 16.40 25.30 -0.04
N LEU A 179 15.17 25.16 -0.57
CA LEU A 179 14.47 26.27 -1.24
C LEU A 179 14.15 27.44 -0.29
N GLY A 180 13.92 27.12 0.99
CA GLY A 180 13.48 28.08 2.00
C GLY A 180 12.17 28.80 1.67
N GLY A 181 12.00 30.00 2.24
CA GLY A 181 10.83 30.84 2.00
C GLY A 181 9.58 30.49 2.83
N LYS A 182 8.46 31.14 2.50
CA LYS A 182 7.23 31.12 3.29
C LYS A 182 6.50 29.78 3.24
N ASP A 183 6.45 29.15 2.07
CA ASP A 183 5.73 27.87 1.91
C ASP A 183 6.48 26.73 2.63
N VAL A 184 7.82 26.67 2.57
CA VAL A 184 8.63 25.70 3.33
C VAL A 184 8.37 25.82 4.84
N ARG A 185 8.42 27.03 5.42
CA ARG A 185 8.08 27.25 6.85
C ARG A 185 6.64 26.86 7.20
N ARG A 186 5.71 26.97 6.24
CA ARG A 186 4.32 26.51 6.41
C ARG A 186 4.23 24.98 6.38
N LEU A 187 5.04 24.30 5.57
CA LEU A 187 5.13 22.84 5.58
C LEU A 187 5.63 22.33 6.92
N GLU A 188 6.74 22.90 7.40
CA GLU A 188 7.35 22.61 8.71
C GLU A 188 6.33 22.75 9.85
N SER A 189 5.59 23.87 9.90
CA SER A 189 4.54 24.08 10.91
C SER A 189 3.36 23.12 10.78
N LEU A 190 3.02 22.64 9.59
CA LEU A 190 1.96 21.64 9.40
C LEU A 190 2.43 20.24 9.82
N ILE A 191 3.68 19.88 9.51
CA ILE A 191 4.29 18.62 9.96
C ILE A 191 4.31 18.58 11.50
N ALA A 192 4.78 19.64 12.16
CA ALA A 192 4.78 19.70 13.63
C ALA A 192 3.38 19.55 14.25
N GLN A 193 2.35 20.19 13.65
CA GLN A 193 0.96 20.04 14.08
C GLN A 193 0.44 18.60 13.92
N LEU A 194 0.78 17.95 12.81
CA LEU A 194 0.41 16.56 12.53
C LEU A 194 1.13 15.58 13.46
N GLU A 195 2.39 15.83 13.81
CA GLU A 195 3.14 15.04 14.79
C GLU A 195 2.54 15.11 16.19
N ASP A 196 2.14 16.30 16.65
CA ASP A 196 1.50 16.46 17.95
C ASP A 196 0.09 15.84 17.98
N ALA A 197 -0.65 15.89 16.87
CA ALA A 197 -1.90 15.17 16.70
C ALA A 197 -1.71 13.64 16.73
N GLN A 198 -0.68 13.12 16.05
CA GLN A 198 -0.34 11.69 16.07
C GLN A 198 -0.03 11.22 17.49
N LYS A 199 0.75 11.99 18.27
CA LYS A 199 1.03 11.71 19.70
C LYS A 199 -0.25 11.70 20.55
N GLN A 200 -1.23 12.54 20.22
CA GLN A 200 -2.53 12.61 20.89
C GLN A 200 -3.53 11.55 20.39
N GLY A 201 -3.21 10.79 19.34
CA GLY A 201 -4.12 9.84 18.72
C GLY A 201 -5.31 10.49 18.01
N THR A 202 -5.12 11.70 17.47
CA THR A 202 -6.12 12.46 16.71
C THR A 202 -5.78 12.50 15.22
N LEU A 203 -6.82 12.41 14.38
CA LEU A 203 -6.69 12.52 12.92
C LEU A 203 -6.95 13.94 12.48
N LEU A 204 -6.03 14.47 11.68
CA LEU A 204 -6.11 15.81 11.10
C LEU A 204 -6.04 15.73 9.56
N PRO A 205 -7.08 15.16 8.90
CA PRO A 205 -7.04 14.88 7.47
C PRO A 205 -6.95 16.15 6.60
N ALA A 206 -7.47 17.28 7.08
CA ALA A 206 -7.42 18.55 6.35
C ALA A 206 -6.04 19.22 6.44
N GLU A 207 -5.35 19.09 7.57
CA GLU A 207 -3.96 19.50 7.79
C GLU A 207 -3.02 18.64 6.96
N LEU A 208 -3.26 17.33 6.94
CA LEU A 208 -2.50 16.33 6.17
C LEU A 208 -2.59 16.60 4.66
N GLU A 209 -3.80 16.82 4.13
CA GLU A 209 -3.95 17.16 2.70
C GLU A 209 -3.37 18.55 2.37
N ARG A 210 -3.44 19.52 3.29
CA ARG A 210 -2.75 20.82 3.11
C ARG A 210 -1.22 20.68 3.10
N ALA A 211 -0.65 19.81 3.95
CA ALA A 211 0.78 19.51 3.95
C ALA A 211 1.20 18.81 2.65
N ARG A 212 0.41 17.83 2.19
CA ARG A 212 0.62 17.12 0.91
C ARG A 212 0.61 18.04 -0.31
N ASN A 213 -0.45 18.84 -0.47
CA ASN A 213 -0.57 19.75 -1.62
C ASN A 213 0.58 20.77 -1.64
N LEU A 214 1.03 21.21 -0.47
CA LEU A 214 2.15 22.14 -0.36
C LEU A 214 3.51 21.45 -0.59
N SER A 215 3.69 20.21 -0.13
CA SER A 215 4.84 19.35 -0.46
C SER A 215 4.93 19.05 -1.96
N PHE A 216 3.81 18.70 -2.60
CA PHE A 216 3.74 18.51 -4.05
C PHE A 216 4.09 19.80 -4.79
N LYS A 217 3.49 20.94 -4.42
CA LYS A 217 3.81 22.25 -5.02
C LYS A 217 5.31 22.56 -4.92
N LEU A 218 5.93 22.33 -3.76
CA LEU A 218 7.37 22.58 -3.55
C LEU A 218 8.25 21.63 -4.38
N ARG A 219 7.93 20.32 -4.42
CA ARG A 219 8.62 19.34 -5.27
C ARG A 219 8.48 19.68 -6.77
N ARG A 220 7.28 20.06 -7.21
CA ARG A 220 7.04 20.54 -8.57
C ARG A 220 7.90 21.78 -8.89
N THR A 221 8.02 22.73 -7.95
CA THR A 221 8.90 23.89 -8.16
C THR A 221 10.38 23.52 -8.24
N LEU A 222 10.87 22.55 -7.43
CA LEU A 222 12.23 22.01 -7.56
C LEU A 222 12.49 21.47 -8.97
N GLU A 223 11.73 20.47 -9.41
CA GLU A 223 11.94 19.80 -10.70
C GLU A 223 11.79 20.79 -11.87
N SER A 224 10.83 21.73 -11.80
CA SER A 224 10.68 22.79 -12.81
C SER A 224 11.84 23.80 -12.83
N SER A 225 12.55 23.98 -11.72
CA SER A 225 13.74 24.81 -11.65
C SER A 225 14.98 24.09 -12.18
N VAL A 226 15.06 22.76 -12.03
CA VAL A 226 16.10 21.91 -12.64
C VAL A 226 15.95 21.91 -14.16
N MET A 227 14.71 21.80 -14.66
CA MET A 227 14.36 21.91 -16.09
C MET A 227 14.82 23.23 -16.74
N GLN A 228 14.96 24.32 -15.96
CA GLN A 228 15.41 25.61 -16.48
C GLN A 228 16.95 25.77 -16.49
N GLY A 229 17.70 24.82 -15.93
CA GLY A 229 19.15 24.96 -15.72
C GLY A 229 20.03 23.81 -16.23
N THR A 230 19.47 22.80 -16.91
CA THR A 230 20.21 21.59 -17.34
C THR A 230 19.72 21.05 -18.68
N ASP A 231 20.57 20.30 -19.39
CA ASP A 231 20.20 19.58 -20.62
C ASP A 231 19.28 18.37 -20.36
N ASP A 232 19.17 17.89 -19.11
CA ASP A 232 18.31 16.79 -18.65
C ASP A 232 16.81 17.16 -18.55
N ALA A 233 16.35 18.13 -19.34
CA ALA A 233 14.98 18.63 -19.32
C ALA A 233 13.93 17.53 -19.59
N GLY A 234 14.29 16.46 -20.30
CA GLY A 234 13.42 15.30 -20.55
C GLY A 234 13.13 14.50 -19.27
N ASP A 235 14.15 14.24 -18.45
CA ASP A 235 14.03 13.48 -17.21
C ASP A 235 13.32 14.29 -16.12
N ALA A 236 13.62 15.59 -16.02
CA ALA A 236 12.88 16.51 -15.16
C ALA A 236 11.38 16.54 -15.53
N GLN A 237 11.05 16.58 -16.83
CA GLN A 237 9.66 16.53 -17.29
C GLN A 237 8.98 15.19 -16.98
N ALA A 238 9.69 14.06 -17.11
CA ALA A 238 9.18 12.74 -16.75
C ALA A 238 8.87 12.63 -15.25
N ARG A 239 9.73 13.19 -14.38
CA ARG A 239 9.50 13.25 -12.92
C ARG A 239 8.29 14.12 -12.56
N VAL A 240 8.11 15.27 -13.21
CA VAL A 240 6.93 16.11 -13.01
C VAL A 240 5.64 15.37 -13.40
N LEU A 241 5.63 14.67 -14.53
CA LEU A 241 4.48 13.87 -14.96
C LEU A 241 4.18 12.71 -14.00
N ALA A 242 5.21 12.04 -13.46
CA ALA A 242 5.04 10.99 -12.46
C ALA A 242 4.40 11.53 -11.16
N LEU A 243 4.89 12.68 -10.67
CA LEU A 243 4.31 13.35 -9.50
C LEU A 243 2.85 13.78 -9.73
N GLU A 244 2.51 14.26 -10.93
CA GLU A 244 1.12 14.59 -11.30
C GLU A 244 0.20 13.36 -11.31
N GLN A 245 0.66 12.21 -11.84
CA GLN A 245 -0.11 10.97 -11.84
C GLN A 245 -0.26 10.36 -10.42
N GLU A 246 0.75 10.49 -9.57
CA GLU A 246 0.69 10.13 -8.14
C GLU A 246 -0.39 10.96 -7.42
N GLU A 247 -0.41 12.28 -7.64
CA GLU A 247 -1.41 13.18 -7.06
C GLU A 247 -2.83 12.92 -7.58
N VAL A 248 -2.99 12.71 -8.88
CA VAL A 248 -4.28 12.32 -9.49
C VAL A 248 -4.82 11.03 -8.86
N THR A 249 -3.95 10.03 -8.69
CA THR A 249 -4.28 8.75 -8.03
C THR A 249 -4.72 8.98 -6.58
N ARG A 250 -3.95 9.76 -5.81
CA ARG A 250 -4.25 10.11 -4.42
C ARG A 250 -5.60 10.83 -4.27
N LYS A 251 -5.84 11.86 -5.10
CA LYS A 251 -7.11 12.63 -5.11
C LYS A 251 -8.31 11.74 -5.43
N LEU A 252 -8.17 10.81 -6.38
CA LEU A 252 -9.24 9.87 -6.77
C LEU A 252 -9.60 8.90 -5.62
N VAL A 253 -8.59 8.34 -4.93
CA VAL A 253 -8.81 7.46 -3.76
C VAL A 253 -9.47 8.23 -2.60
N ALA A 254 -9.07 9.48 -2.35
CA ALA A 254 -9.71 10.33 -1.34
C ALA A 254 -11.19 10.60 -1.67
N ILE A 255 -11.50 10.96 -2.92
CA ILE A 255 -12.88 11.19 -3.38
C ILE A 255 -13.72 9.91 -3.24
N GLN A 256 -13.20 8.74 -3.64
CA GLN A 256 -13.88 7.47 -3.46
C GLN A 256 -14.23 7.21 -1.98
N ARG A 257 -13.31 7.46 -1.06
CA ARG A 257 -13.53 7.28 0.39
C ARG A 257 -14.60 8.23 0.93
N ASP A 258 -14.52 9.51 0.56
CA ASP A 258 -15.33 10.57 1.17
C ASP A 258 -16.77 10.60 0.61
N TYR A 259 -16.95 10.23 -0.67
CA TYR A 259 -18.25 10.13 -1.33
C TYR A 259 -18.81 8.70 -1.40
N ALA A 260 -18.20 7.72 -0.73
CA ALA A 260 -18.69 6.33 -0.69
C ALA A 260 -20.19 6.15 -0.33
N PRO A 261 -20.82 6.98 0.54
CA PRO A 261 -22.28 6.91 0.77
C PRO A 261 -23.11 7.39 -0.43
N LEU A 262 -22.61 8.38 -1.18
CA LEU A 262 -23.27 8.93 -2.37
C LEU A 262 -23.14 7.98 -3.56
N LEU A 263 -21.95 7.41 -3.77
CA LEU A 263 -21.68 6.44 -4.85
C LEU A 263 -22.62 5.22 -4.71
N ARG A 264 -22.83 4.72 -3.49
CA ARG A 264 -23.83 3.66 -3.18
C ARG A 264 -25.28 4.07 -3.39
N ALA A 265 -25.61 5.37 -3.34
CA ALA A 265 -26.95 5.88 -3.59
C ALA A 265 -27.24 6.08 -5.10
N ARG A 266 -26.19 6.23 -5.91
CA ARG A 266 -26.26 6.63 -7.32
C ARG A 266 -25.35 5.74 -8.20
N PRO A 267 -25.87 4.64 -8.76
CA PRO A 267 -25.08 3.70 -9.57
C PRO A 267 -24.58 4.30 -10.89
N GLU A 268 -25.07 5.47 -11.29
CA GLU A 268 -24.49 6.27 -12.37
C GLU A 268 -23.16 6.92 -11.98
N LEU A 269 -22.99 7.35 -10.72
CA LEU A 269 -21.74 7.92 -10.22
C LEU A 269 -20.70 6.85 -9.92
N GLU A 270 -21.12 5.66 -9.47
CA GLU A 270 -20.25 4.48 -9.33
C GLU A 270 -19.69 4.02 -10.69
N ARG A 271 -20.50 4.06 -11.76
CA ARG A 271 -20.00 3.81 -13.13
C ARG A 271 -18.98 4.87 -13.58
N GLN A 272 -19.23 6.15 -13.31
CA GLN A 272 -18.27 7.22 -13.60
C GLN A 272 -16.95 7.03 -12.82
N GLN A 273 -17.01 6.68 -11.53
CA GLN A 273 -15.83 6.34 -10.74
C GLN A 273 -15.01 5.22 -11.40
N ASN A 274 -15.66 4.16 -11.87
CA ASN A 274 -14.98 3.05 -12.54
C ASN A 274 -14.32 3.49 -13.86
N GLU A 275 -14.98 4.35 -14.65
CA GLU A 275 -14.35 4.96 -15.84
C GLU A 275 -13.11 5.80 -15.49
N PHE A 276 -13.19 6.61 -14.42
CA PHE A 276 -12.06 7.40 -13.95
C PHE A 276 -10.90 6.50 -13.48
N ARG A 277 -11.19 5.38 -12.80
CA ARG A 277 -10.20 4.37 -12.39
C ARG A 277 -9.50 3.72 -13.58
N VAL A 278 -10.25 3.40 -14.65
CA VAL A 278 -9.66 2.90 -15.91
C VAL A 278 -8.79 3.97 -16.56
N ARG A 279 -9.24 5.23 -16.66
CA ARG A 279 -8.43 6.33 -17.22
C ARG A 279 -7.14 6.56 -16.43
N GLN A 280 -7.20 6.48 -15.10
CA GLN A 280 -6.05 6.55 -14.19
C GLN A 280 -5.05 5.41 -14.44
N SER A 281 -5.52 4.16 -14.57
CA SER A 281 -4.64 3.03 -14.92
C SER A 281 -3.96 3.16 -16.30
N THR A 282 -4.52 3.96 -17.21
CA THR A 282 -3.93 4.28 -18.52
C THR A 282 -3.10 5.56 -18.54
N GLY A 283 -2.91 6.25 -17.41
CA GLY A 283 -2.17 7.52 -17.33
C GLY A 283 -2.83 8.70 -18.05
N ARG A 284 -4.13 8.62 -18.37
CA ARG A 284 -4.88 9.61 -19.18
C ARG A 284 -5.77 10.54 -18.35
N LEU A 285 -5.69 10.47 -17.03
CA LEU A 285 -6.52 11.27 -16.13
C LEU A 285 -5.76 12.54 -15.72
N SER A 286 -6.40 13.71 -15.86
CA SER A 286 -5.85 15.00 -15.44
C SER A 286 -6.38 15.41 -14.07
N GLU A 287 -5.59 16.19 -13.34
CA GLU A 287 -5.98 16.80 -12.06
C GLU A 287 -7.29 17.60 -12.18
N THR A 288 -7.40 18.40 -13.24
CA THR A 288 -8.59 19.22 -13.55
C THR A 288 -9.87 18.40 -13.73
N ALA A 289 -9.77 17.19 -14.29
CA ALA A 289 -10.93 16.31 -14.44
C ALA A 289 -11.37 15.72 -13.10
N VAL A 290 -10.42 15.43 -12.20
CA VAL A 290 -10.70 14.92 -10.85
C VAL A 290 -11.32 15.99 -9.96
N ASP A 291 -10.82 17.22 -10.02
CA ASP A 291 -11.38 18.34 -9.25
C ASP A 291 -12.77 18.75 -9.77
N ALA A 292 -12.99 18.81 -11.09
CA ALA A 292 -14.32 19.05 -11.67
C ALA A 292 -15.32 17.92 -11.32
N TRP A 293 -14.84 16.67 -11.25
CA TRP A 293 -15.67 15.55 -10.78
C TRP A 293 -16.05 15.71 -9.30
N ARG A 294 -15.12 16.16 -8.43
CA ARG A 294 -15.42 16.46 -7.01
C ARG A 294 -16.54 17.50 -6.85
N GLU A 295 -16.50 18.60 -7.60
CA GLU A 295 -17.56 19.62 -7.59
C GLU A 295 -18.92 19.05 -8.04
N SER A 296 -18.90 18.16 -9.05
CA SER A 296 -20.11 17.46 -9.52
C SER A 296 -20.68 16.51 -8.44
N LEU A 297 -19.81 15.84 -7.67
CA LEU A 297 -20.22 14.96 -6.57
C LEU A 297 -20.77 15.74 -5.38
N GLU A 298 -20.23 16.92 -5.05
CA GLU A 298 -20.78 17.79 -4.03
C GLU A 298 -22.19 18.29 -4.40
N THR A 299 -22.36 18.72 -5.65
CA THR A 299 -23.67 19.10 -6.20
C THR A 299 -24.66 17.93 -6.16
N ALA A 300 -24.22 16.74 -6.58
CA ALA A 300 -25.03 15.52 -6.53
C ALA A 300 -25.35 15.07 -5.08
N ARG A 301 -24.46 15.31 -4.11
CA ARG A 301 -24.73 15.07 -2.68
C ARG A 301 -25.91 15.91 -2.22
N LEU A 302 -25.88 17.22 -2.46
CA LEU A 302 -26.94 18.16 -2.05
C LEU A 302 -28.30 17.78 -2.67
N GLN A 303 -28.32 17.47 -3.97
CA GLN A 303 -29.52 16.99 -4.65
C GLN A 303 -30.06 15.68 -4.05
N THR A 304 -29.19 14.71 -3.76
CA THR A 304 -29.58 13.43 -3.17
C THR A 304 -30.14 13.61 -1.78
N LEU A 305 -29.53 14.47 -0.97
CA LEU A 305 -29.97 14.77 0.38
C LEU A 305 -31.37 15.41 0.38
N GLN A 306 -31.64 16.32 -0.56
CA GLN A 306 -32.97 16.90 -0.72
C GLN A 306 -34.01 15.86 -1.17
N ALA A 307 -33.71 15.07 -2.20
CA ALA A 307 -34.61 14.01 -2.67
C ALA A 307 -34.90 12.96 -1.57
N GLN A 308 -33.91 12.62 -0.74
CA GLN A 308 -34.09 11.70 0.40
C GLN A 308 -34.98 12.29 1.50
N ARG A 309 -34.98 13.62 1.70
CA ARG A 309 -35.90 14.29 2.64
C ARG A 309 -37.35 14.28 2.14
N GLU A 310 -37.53 14.45 0.83
CA GLU A 310 -38.82 14.38 0.16
C GLU A 310 -39.37 12.94 0.22
N GLU A 311 -38.58 11.93 -0.16
CA GLU A 311 -38.94 10.51 -0.04
C GLU A 311 -39.28 10.12 1.41
N LEU A 312 -38.51 10.61 2.40
CA LEU A 312 -38.81 10.32 3.81
C LEU A 312 -40.18 10.85 4.23
N ALA A 313 -40.59 12.02 3.74
CA ALA A 313 -41.90 12.59 4.03
C ALA A 313 -43.03 11.77 3.40
N GLU A 314 -42.87 11.36 2.13
CA GLU A 314 -43.83 10.50 1.43
C GLU A 314 -43.98 9.14 2.12
N LEU A 315 -42.87 8.49 2.49
CA LEU A 315 -42.88 7.22 3.22
C LEU A 315 -43.50 7.36 4.62
N ALA A 316 -43.24 8.47 5.33
CA ALA A 316 -43.84 8.74 6.63
C ALA A 316 -45.37 8.89 6.54
N GLU A 317 -45.87 9.62 5.54
CA GLU A 317 -47.31 9.75 5.30
C GLU A 317 -47.93 8.39 4.95
N HIS A 318 -47.33 7.67 4.00
CA HIS A 318 -47.83 6.39 3.52
C HIS A 318 -47.86 5.32 4.63
N LEU A 319 -46.84 5.27 5.49
CA LEU A 319 -46.80 4.36 6.65
C LEU A 319 -47.77 4.78 7.75
N GLY A 320 -47.94 6.10 7.99
CA GLY A 320 -48.88 6.64 8.97
C GLY A 320 -50.35 6.35 8.67
N GLN A 321 -50.71 6.08 7.42
CA GLN A 321 -52.07 5.69 7.00
C GLN A 321 -52.42 4.22 7.28
N ARG A 322 -51.48 3.38 7.76
CA ARG A 322 -51.69 1.94 7.96
C ARG A 322 -52.07 1.57 9.41
N ALA A 323 -52.88 0.52 9.56
CA ALA A 323 -53.24 -0.04 10.86
C ALA A 323 -52.06 -0.78 11.52
N GLY A 324 -51.88 -0.58 12.83
CA GLY A 324 -50.65 -0.91 13.56
C GLY A 324 -50.24 -2.40 13.63
N GLY A 325 -48.96 -2.61 13.93
CA GLY A 325 -48.32 -3.92 14.10
C GLY A 325 -46.82 -3.79 14.35
N GLN A 326 -46.12 -4.90 14.62
CA GLN A 326 -44.67 -4.85 14.93
C GLN A 326 -43.85 -4.23 13.78
N ALA A 327 -44.10 -4.63 12.53
CA ALA A 327 -43.40 -4.07 11.36
C ALA A 327 -43.58 -2.54 11.22
N LEU A 328 -44.69 -1.96 11.69
CA LEU A 328 -44.90 -0.52 11.70
C LEU A 328 -44.25 0.19 12.90
N ASN A 329 -44.06 -0.50 14.02
CA ASN A 329 -43.24 0.01 15.13
C ASN A 329 -41.76 0.06 14.72
N ASP A 330 -41.24 -1.03 14.13
CA ASP A 330 -39.89 -1.07 13.55
C ASP A 330 -39.71 0.05 12.50
N ALA A 331 -40.71 0.25 11.61
CA ALA A 331 -40.69 1.32 10.62
C ALA A 331 -40.76 2.72 11.25
N ARG A 332 -41.47 2.93 12.37
CA ARG A 332 -41.43 4.22 13.08
C ARG A 332 -40.03 4.52 13.60
N VAL A 333 -39.37 3.55 14.23
CA VAL A 333 -38.00 3.70 14.73
C VAL A 333 -37.05 4.03 13.55
N ALA A 334 -37.16 3.30 12.44
CA ALA A 334 -36.36 3.58 11.23
C ALA A 334 -36.67 4.96 10.61
N LEU A 335 -37.93 5.41 10.60
CA LEU A 335 -38.33 6.76 10.15
C LEU A 335 -37.66 7.84 11.01
N ASP A 336 -37.64 7.66 12.33
CA ASP A 336 -37.03 8.64 13.23
C ASP A 336 -35.49 8.61 13.15
N VAL A 337 -34.84 7.44 12.99
CA VAL A 337 -33.38 7.34 12.72
C VAL A 337 -33.03 8.03 11.40
N ALA A 338 -33.78 7.77 10.33
CA ALA A 338 -33.59 8.40 9.03
C ALA A 338 -33.80 9.92 9.10
N ARG A 339 -34.84 10.38 9.81
CA ARG A 339 -35.13 11.81 10.02
C ARG A 339 -33.96 12.51 10.71
N MET A 340 -33.45 11.94 11.81
CA MET A 340 -32.33 12.53 12.55
C MET A 340 -31.03 12.52 11.73
N THR A 341 -30.81 11.47 10.93
CA THR A 341 -29.64 11.37 10.02
C THR A 341 -29.69 12.44 8.91
N LEU A 342 -30.84 12.64 8.26
CA LEU A 342 -31.03 13.67 7.23
C LEU A 342 -31.05 15.10 7.79
N GLN A 343 -31.50 15.30 9.03
CA GLN A 343 -31.36 16.56 9.76
C GLN A 343 -29.89 16.86 10.08
N GLY A 344 -29.11 15.83 10.45
CA GLY A 344 -27.67 15.92 10.69
C GLY A 344 -26.79 16.12 9.44
N GLY A 345 -27.37 16.19 8.24
CA GLY A 345 -26.63 16.38 6.98
C GLY A 345 -26.07 15.10 6.35
N GLY A 346 -26.41 13.93 6.89
CA GLY A 346 -26.07 12.62 6.34
C GLY A 346 -27.00 12.19 5.20
N LEU A 347 -26.66 11.07 4.57
CA LEU A 347 -27.52 10.36 3.61
C LEU A 347 -28.08 9.12 4.29
N ALA A 348 -29.41 9.01 4.35
CA ALA A 348 -30.13 7.90 4.97
C ALA A 348 -30.50 6.82 3.93
N THR A 349 -29.56 6.50 3.04
CA THR A 349 -29.80 5.67 1.85
C THR A 349 -30.22 4.24 2.17
N GLU A 350 -29.66 3.65 3.23
CA GLU A 350 -29.97 2.26 3.61
C GLU A 350 -31.33 2.22 4.34
N GLU A 351 -31.56 3.17 5.24
CA GLU A 351 -32.78 3.32 6.04
C GLU A 351 -33.99 3.60 5.14
N LEU A 352 -33.86 4.47 4.13
CA LEU A 352 -34.91 4.70 3.13
C LEU A 352 -35.18 3.46 2.28
N ARG A 353 -34.15 2.67 1.94
CA ARG A 353 -34.34 1.41 1.22
C ARG A 353 -35.12 0.40 2.07
N GLU A 354 -34.80 0.28 3.35
CA GLU A 354 -35.51 -0.55 4.32
C GLU A 354 -36.98 -0.09 4.49
N LEU A 355 -37.21 1.22 4.66
CA LEU A 355 -38.55 1.80 4.77
C LEU A 355 -39.40 1.62 3.51
N ARG A 356 -38.78 1.78 2.33
CA ARG A 356 -39.43 1.53 1.03
C ARG A 356 -39.81 0.04 0.90
N ALA A 357 -38.95 -0.86 1.35
CA ALA A 357 -39.24 -2.31 1.37
C ALA A 357 -40.40 -2.65 2.34
N VAL A 358 -40.44 -2.06 3.55
CA VAL A 358 -41.58 -2.18 4.48
C VAL A 358 -42.87 -1.68 3.84
N ALA A 359 -42.86 -0.48 3.26
CA ALA A 359 -44.02 0.08 2.58
C ALA A 359 -44.49 -0.81 1.42
N GLN A 360 -43.58 -1.34 0.60
CA GLN A 360 -43.90 -2.25 -0.50
C GLN A 360 -44.49 -3.58 0.00
N ALA A 361 -43.88 -4.23 0.99
CA ALA A 361 -44.36 -5.49 1.55
C ALA A 361 -45.78 -5.35 2.13
N LEU A 362 -46.02 -4.27 2.88
CA LEU A 362 -47.34 -3.96 3.46
C LEU A 362 -48.40 -3.55 2.42
N THR A 363 -48.00 -3.09 1.22
CA THR A 363 -48.94 -2.79 0.12
C THR A 363 -49.30 -4.05 -0.69
N HIS A 364 -48.31 -4.85 -1.07
CA HIS A 364 -48.50 -5.91 -2.06
C HIS A 364 -48.88 -7.27 -1.45
N SER A 365 -48.50 -7.54 -0.20
CA SER A 365 -48.74 -8.84 0.44
C SER A 365 -48.79 -8.71 1.97
N PRO A 366 -49.80 -8.05 2.54
CA PRO A 366 -49.87 -7.75 3.98
C PRO A 366 -49.80 -9.01 4.87
N GLU A 367 -50.35 -10.13 4.41
CA GLU A 367 -50.32 -11.42 5.12
C GLU A 367 -48.91 -12.06 5.16
N LEU A 368 -48.10 -11.83 4.12
CA LEU A 368 -46.73 -12.34 4.03
C LEU A 368 -45.68 -11.32 4.47
N ALA A 369 -46.06 -10.06 4.67
CA ALA A 369 -45.14 -8.94 4.92
C ALA A 369 -44.19 -9.21 6.08
N GLY A 370 -44.66 -9.80 7.18
CA GLY A 370 -43.79 -10.18 8.30
C GLY A 370 -42.68 -11.15 7.90
N ARG A 371 -42.98 -12.14 7.05
CA ARG A 371 -41.99 -13.11 6.54
C ARG A 371 -41.01 -12.47 5.57
N ILE A 372 -41.53 -11.68 4.62
CA ILE A 372 -40.74 -10.96 3.61
C ILE A 372 -39.72 -10.05 4.32
N LEU A 373 -40.16 -9.30 5.34
CA LEU A 373 -39.30 -8.36 6.06
C LEU A 373 -38.25 -9.04 6.95
N VAL A 374 -38.57 -10.18 7.56
CA VAL A 374 -37.56 -11.01 8.25
C VAL A 374 -36.51 -11.49 7.25
N GLY A 375 -36.90 -12.10 6.13
CA GLY A 375 -35.96 -12.58 5.11
C GLY A 375 -35.12 -11.45 4.50
N GLN A 376 -35.70 -10.27 4.27
CA GLN A 376 -34.98 -9.09 3.78
C GLN A 376 -33.97 -8.56 4.80
N ARG A 377 -34.31 -8.55 6.10
CA ARG A 377 -33.39 -8.14 7.17
C ARG A 377 -32.19 -9.10 7.27
N GLU A 378 -32.43 -10.40 7.18
CA GLU A 378 -31.36 -11.42 7.21
C GLU A 378 -30.47 -11.39 5.95
N LEU A 379 -31.05 -11.13 4.78
CA LEU A 379 -30.27 -10.90 3.55
C LEU A 379 -29.45 -9.61 3.63
N ALA A 380 -30.01 -8.52 4.15
CA ALA A 380 -29.29 -7.24 4.32
C ALA A 380 -28.14 -7.34 5.33
N GLU A 381 -28.30 -8.13 6.40
CA GLU A 381 -27.24 -8.46 7.36
C GLU A 381 -26.09 -9.25 6.70
N LEU A 382 -26.44 -10.28 5.92
CA LEU A 382 -25.47 -11.09 5.18
C LEU A 382 -24.74 -10.27 4.10
N GLU A 383 -25.45 -9.40 3.38
CA GLU A 383 -24.87 -8.48 2.39
C GLU A 383 -23.96 -7.42 3.03
N ARG A 384 -24.26 -6.97 4.25
CA ARG A 384 -23.41 -6.04 5.01
C ARG A 384 -22.13 -6.74 5.43
N SER A 385 -22.24 -7.95 5.99
CA SER A 385 -21.10 -8.77 6.40
C SER A 385 -20.21 -9.18 5.20
N ALA A 386 -20.82 -9.53 4.07
CA ALA A 386 -20.10 -9.89 2.84
C ALA A 386 -19.31 -8.72 2.23
N ARG A 387 -19.72 -7.47 2.45
CA ARG A 387 -18.98 -6.28 1.98
C ARG A 387 -17.68 -6.05 2.74
N ASP A 388 -17.60 -6.45 4.01
CA ASP A 388 -16.40 -6.32 4.83
C ASP A 388 -15.38 -7.47 4.59
N VAL A 389 -15.77 -8.52 3.86
CA VAL A 389 -14.95 -9.72 3.62
C VAL A 389 -14.47 -9.77 2.16
N PRO A 390 -13.15 -9.74 1.90
CA PRO A 390 -12.60 -9.88 0.55
C PRO A 390 -13.13 -11.12 -0.17
N GLY A 391 -13.53 -10.99 -1.44
CA GLY A 391 -14.03 -12.09 -2.28
C GLY A 391 -15.46 -12.59 -1.97
N ALA A 392 -16.07 -12.20 -0.84
CA ALA A 392 -17.38 -12.74 -0.46
C ALA A 392 -18.53 -12.26 -1.34
N VAL A 393 -18.57 -10.98 -1.74
CA VAL A 393 -19.62 -10.44 -2.63
C VAL A 393 -19.66 -11.19 -3.97
N THR A 394 -18.49 -11.46 -4.56
CA THR A 394 -18.38 -12.24 -5.80
C THR A 394 -18.76 -13.71 -5.62
N ALA A 395 -18.38 -14.33 -4.50
CA ALA A 395 -18.71 -15.72 -4.21
C ALA A 395 -20.21 -15.97 -3.96
N LEU A 396 -20.93 -14.96 -3.44
CA LEU A 396 -22.35 -15.05 -3.11
C LEU A 396 -23.28 -14.63 -4.27
N GLY A 397 -22.77 -13.90 -5.26
CA GLY A 397 -23.54 -13.07 -6.20
C GLY A 397 -24.80 -13.71 -6.80
N GLU A 398 -24.68 -14.87 -7.46
CA GLU A 398 -25.83 -15.53 -8.09
C GLU A 398 -26.83 -16.05 -7.06
N THR A 399 -26.36 -16.82 -6.08
CA THR A 399 -27.19 -17.43 -5.02
C THR A 399 -27.90 -16.39 -4.13
N LEU A 400 -27.29 -15.22 -3.93
CA LEU A 400 -27.87 -14.09 -3.22
C LEU A 400 -29.03 -13.46 -4.02
N ASN A 401 -28.87 -13.32 -5.33
CA ASN A 401 -29.92 -12.81 -6.22
C ASN A 401 -31.12 -13.78 -6.30
N GLU A 402 -30.87 -15.09 -6.27
CA GLU A 402 -31.94 -16.10 -6.17
C GLU A 402 -32.67 -16.02 -4.83
N ALA A 403 -31.94 -15.96 -3.72
CA ALA A 403 -32.52 -15.78 -2.38
C ALA A 403 -33.38 -14.51 -2.28
N ARG A 404 -32.90 -13.39 -2.83
CA ARG A 404 -33.65 -12.13 -2.90
C ARG A 404 -34.99 -12.29 -3.62
N ARG A 405 -34.99 -12.90 -4.81
CA ARG A 405 -36.23 -13.17 -5.58
C ARG A 405 -37.18 -14.14 -4.87
N ALA A 406 -36.67 -15.09 -4.08
CA ALA A 406 -37.50 -15.99 -3.29
C ALA A 406 -38.16 -15.27 -2.10
N VAL A 407 -37.39 -14.46 -1.37
CA VAL A 407 -37.87 -13.65 -0.25
C VAL A 407 -38.88 -12.58 -0.73
N GLU A 408 -38.64 -11.91 -1.85
CA GLU A 408 -39.59 -10.95 -2.46
C GLU A 408 -40.95 -11.59 -2.81
N ARG A 409 -40.97 -12.90 -3.12
CA ARG A 409 -42.19 -13.67 -3.38
C ARG A 409 -42.81 -14.28 -2.10
N GLY A 410 -42.22 -14.04 -0.93
CA GLY A 410 -42.68 -14.60 0.35
C GLY A 410 -42.44 -16.10 0.53
N GLU A 411 -41.59 -16.70 -0.31
CA GLU A 411 -41.24 -18.12 -0.23
C GLU A 411 -40.34 -18.42 0.97
N ALA A 412 -40.31 -19.69 1.40
CA ALA A 412 -39.31 -20.16 2.34
C ALA A 412 -37.98 -20.32 1.59
N TYR A 413 -36.93 -19.62 2.03
CA TYR A 413 -35.58 -19.80 1.49
C TYR A 413 -34.63 -20.09 2.65
N ASP A 414 -33.80 -21.14 2.53
CA ASP A 414 -32.79 -21.46 3.52
C ASP A 414 -31.53 -20.61 3.27
N LEU A 415 -31.22 -19.71 4.22
CA LEU A 415 -30.04 -18.85 4.16
C LEU A 415 -28.77 -19.54 4.71
N ALA A 416 -28.86 -20.72 5.32
CA ALA A 416 -27.70 -21.41 5.89
C ALA A 416 -26.56 -21.68 4.88
N PRO A 417 -26.83 -22.05 3.60
CA PRO A 417 -25.77 -22.20 2.60
C PRO A 417 -25.03 -20.89 2.26
N LEU A 418 -25.75 -19.76 2.27
CA LEU A 418 -25.15 -18.43 2.05
C LEU A 418 -24.23 -18.06 3.22
N TRP A 419 -24.70 -18.24 4.45
CA TRP A 419 -23.88 -18.01 5.65
C TRP A 419 -22.64 -18.91 5.69
N ALA A 420 -22.76 -20.19 5.33
CA ALA A 420 -21.62 -21.10 5.25
C ALA A 420 -20.60 -20.70 4.14
N THR A 421 -21.08 -20.10 3.05
CA THR A 421 -20.22 -19.56 1.99
C THR A 421 -19.48 -18.31 2.46
N LEU A 422 -20.16 -17.39 3.15
CA LEU A 422 -19.56 -16.21 3.77
C LEU A 422 -18.50 -16.60 4.81
N GLU A 423 -18.80 -17.55 5.71
CA GLU A 423 -17.86 -18.03 6.74
C GLU A 423 -16.60 -18.64 6.15
N ARG A 424 -16.71 -19.36 5.03
CA ARG A 424 -15.53 -19.86 4.30
C ARG A 424 -14.64 -18.73 3.81
N GLN A 425 -15.23 -17.64 3.31
CA GLN A 425 -14.50 -16.45 2.86
C GLN A 425 -13.89 -15.68 4.05
N MET A 426 -14.59 -15.56 5.18
CA MET A 426 -14.04 -15.00 6.43
C MET A 426 -12.80 -15.79 6.89
N SER A 427 -12.93 -17.11 6.95
CA SER A 427 -11.85 -18.02 7.34
C SER A 427 -10.65 -17.96 6.39
N GLN A 428 -10.88 -17.94 5.07
CA GLN A 428 -9.82 -17.76 4.07
C GLN A 428 -9.12 -16.41 4.22
N ALA A 429 -9.87 -15.32 4.38
CA ALA A 429 -9.32 -13.99 4.51
C ALA A 429 -8.59 -13.77 5.86
N ALA A 430 -8.94 -14.52 6.91
CA ALA A 430 -8.21 -14.57 8.17
C ALA A 430 -6.91 -15.39 8.07
N ALA A 431 -6.93 -16.52 7.35
CA ALA A 431 -5.73 -17.29 7.05
C ALA A 431 -4.73 -16.48 6.20
N GLN A 432 -5.23 -15.76 5.19
CA GLN A 432 -4.42 -14.82 4.39
C GLN A 432 -3.81 -13.70 5.24
N ARG A 433 -4.55 -13.16 6.23
CA ARG A 433 -3.98 -12.20 7.18
C ARG A 433 -2.84 -12.81 8.01
N GLN A 434 -2.98 -14.06 8.45
CA GLN A 434 -1.89 -14.75 9.18
C GLN A 434 -0.64 -14.94 8.30
N ASP A 435 -0.81 -15.25 7.00
CA ASP A 435 0.29 -15.31 6.04
C ASP A 435 1.01 -13.95 5.90
N PHE A 436 0.24 -12.87 5.74
CA PHE A 436 0.79 -11.51 5.69
C PHE A 436 1.53 -11.13 6.98
N ASP A 437 0.98 -11.49 8.15
CA ASP A 437 1.65 -11.24 9.44
C ASP A 437 2.98 -12.01 9.57
N ALA A 438 3.06 -13.24 9.05
CA ALA A 438 4.28 -14.06 9.06
C ALA A 438 5.34 -13.55 8.07
N ARG A 439 4.93 -13.15 6.86
CA ARG A 439 5.80 -12.51 5.85
C ARG A 439 6.32 -11.15 6.34
N ALA A 440 5.46 -10.35 6.97
CA ALA A 440 5.87 -9.10 7.61
C ALA A 440 6.88 -9.34 8.74
N ASP A 441 6.66 -10.34 9.60
CA ASP A 441 7.63 -10.71 10.65
C ASP A 441 9.00 -11.11 10.08
N PHE A 442 9.03 -11.82 8.96
CA PHE A 442 10.26 -12.15 8.24
C PHE A 442 10.97 -10.89 7.73
N VAL A 443 10.26 -10.02 6.98
CA VAL A 443 10.84 -8.77 6.45
C VAL A 443 11.34 -7.84 7.55
N ILE A 444 10.62 -7.76 8.67
CA ILE A 444 11.01 -6.96 9.84
C ILE A 444 12.29 -7.50 10.49
N ALA A 445 12.40 -8.81 10.67
CA ALA A 445 13.58 -9.44 11.27
C ALA A 445 14.83 -9.25 10.39
N GLU A 446 14.69 -9.51 9.09
CA GLU A 446 15.75 -9.33 8.09
C GLU A 446 16.21 -7.87 8.00
N TYR A 447 15.28 -6.92 8.00
CA TYR A 447 15.61 -5.49 8.10
C TYR A 447 16.39 -5.17 9.37
N ASP A 448 15.99 -5.71 10.53
CA ASP A 448 16.67 -5.43 11.80
C ASP A 448 18.11 -5.95 11.86
N GLU A 449 18.48 -6.93 11.02
CA GLU A 449 19.87 -7.35 10.79
C GLU A 449 20.64 -6.35 9.91
N VAL A 450 20.06 -5.93 8.77
CA VAL A 450 20.74 -5.04 7.80
C VAL A 450 20.65 -3.54 8.12
N ARG A 451 19.88 -3.12 9.13
CA ARG A 451 19.63 -1.71 9.49
C ARG A 451 20.87 -0.85 9.77
N SER A 452 22.04 -1.47 10.02
CA SER A 452 23.30 -0.75 10.23
C SER A 452 23.97 -0.32 8.92
N LEU A 453 23.52 -0.84 7.77
CA LEU A 453 24.02 -0.47 6.46
C LEU A 453 23.46 0.89 6.03
N ALA A 454 24.32 1.74 5.47
CA ALA A 454 23.91 3.04 4.92
C ALA A 454 23.53 2.89 3.44
N GLY A 455 22.31 3.30 3.08
CA GLY A 455 21.83 3.32 1.69
C GLY A 455 20.37 3.80 1.61
N GLU A 456 19.97 4.37 0.47
CA GLU A 456 18.57 4.82 0.28
C GLU A 456 17.60 3.62 0.30
N THR A 457 18.00 2.48 -0.25
CA THR A 457 17.25 1.21 -0.25
C THR A 457 16.96 0.75 1.19
N ILE A 458 17.96 0.76 2.08
CA ILE A 458 17.80 0.41 3.50
C ILE A 458 16.90 1.41 4.24
N GLN A 459 17.04 2.71 3.98
CA GLN A 459 16.17 3.73 4.57
C GLN A 459 14.70 3.57 4.13
N ARG A 460 14.47 3.30 2.84
CA ARG A 460 13.12 3.02 2.31
C ARG A 460 12.55 1.74 2.91
N LEU A 461 13.33 0.67 3.00
CA LEU A 461 12.95 -0.60 3.62
C LEU A 461 12.57 -0.40 5.10
N GLY A 462 13.34 0.39 5.85
CA GLY A 462 13.05 0.68 7.27
C GLY A 462 11.71 1.37 7.49
N ARG A 463 11.35 2.34 6.64
CA ARG A 463 10.03 3.00 6.69
C ARG A 463 8.89 2.02 6.39
N LEU A 464 9.07 1.11 5.44
CA LEU A 464 8.08 0.06 5.19
C LEU A 464 8.03 -0.97 6.33
N ALA A 465 9.16 -1.32 6.94
CA ALA A 465 9.19 -2.20 8.12
C ALA A 465 8.45 -1.57 9.32
N ASP A 466 8.57 -0.26 9.54
CA ASP A 466 7.79 0.46 10.55
C ASP A 466 6.29 0.53 10.21
N ALA A 467 5.94 0.76 8.93
CA ALA A 467 4.55 0.66 8.47
C ALA A 467 3.98 -0.75 8.69
N LEU A 468 4.74 -1.81 8.37
CA LEU A 468 4.37 -3.20 8.64
C LEU A 468 4.21 -3.48 10.14
N ARG A 469 5.11 -2.97 11.00
CA ARG A 469 4.97 -3.06 12.47
C ARG A 469 3.68 -2.41 12.96
N ALA A 470 3.31 -1.25 12.42
CA ALA A 470 2.08 -0.54 12.77
C ALA A 470 0.83 -1.27 12.25
N GLN A 471 0.84 -1.70 10.98
CA GLN A 471 -0.25 -2.44 10.32
C GLN A 471 -0.46 -3.85 10.93
N ARG A 472 0.60 -4.49 11.43
CA ARG A 472 0.54 -5.77 12.17
C ARG A 472 -0.12 -5.64 13.54
N ARG A 473 -0.01 -4.47 14.19
CA ARG A 473 -0.66 -4.17 15.48
C ARG A 473 -2.15 -3.84 15.37
N LEU A 474 -2.66 -3.58 14.16
CA LEU A 474 -4.09 -3.43 13.92
C LEU A 474 -4.80 -4.79 14.09
N GLY A 475 -6.00 -4.75 14.70
CA GLY A 475 -6.85 -5.93 14.88
C GLY A 475 -7.64 -6.27 13.60
N PRO A 476 -8.98 -6.39 13.67
CA PRO A 476 -9.78 -6.62 12.46
C PRO A 476 -9.66 -5.41 11.51
N MET A 477 -8.99 -5.61 10.37
CA MET A 477 -8.88 -4.63 9.29
C MET A 477 -10.05 -4.67 8.30
N SER A 478 -10.44 -3.50 7.81
CA SER A 478 -11.26 -3.32 6.60
C SER A 478 -10.59 -3.91 5.35
N ALA A 479 -11.39 -4.25 4.33
CA ALA A 479 -10.88 -4.77 3.06
C ALA A 479 -9.80 -3.84 2.42
N GLY A 480 -10.03 -2.52 2.44
CA GLY A 480 -9.06 -1.55 1.91
C GLY A 480 -7.78 -1.42 2.77
N ALA A 481 -7.86 -1.61 4.09
CA ALA A 481 -6.66 -1.67 4.93
C ALA A 481 -5.84 -2.96 4.68
N ARG A 482 -6.50 -4.09 4.38
CA ARG A 482 -5.83 -5.33 3.97
C ARG A 482 -5.14 -5.20 2.60
N GLU A 483 -5.78 -4.54 1.63
CA GLU A 483 -5.19 -4.25 0.31
C GLU A 483 -3.92 -3.39 0.46
N ARG A 484 -3.96 -2.34 1.29
CA ARG A 484 -2.77 -1.53 1.61
C ARG A 484 -1.69 -2.32 2.36
N TYR A 485 -2.06 -3.25 3.24
CA TYR A 485 -1.10 -4.10 3.94
C TYR A 485 -0.35 -5.01 2.95
N ALA A 486 -1.06 -5.64 2.02
CA ALA A 486 -0.47 -6.44 0.95
C ALA A 486 0.49 -5.59 0.08
N GLN A 487 0.07 -4.40 -0.35
CA GLN A 487 0.92 -3.48 -1.13
C GLN A 487 2.18 -3.04 -0.35
N THR A 488 2.04 -2.73 0.93
CA THR A 488 3.17 -2.35 1.81
C THR A 488 4.15 -3.52 1.94
N LEU A 489 3.64 -4.75 2.07
CA LEU A 489 4.42 -5.97 2.19
C LEU A 489 5.16 -6.31 0.88
N GLU A 490 4.47 -6.30 -0.26
CA GLU A 490 5.07 -6.54 -1.58
C GLU A 490 6.19 -5.53 -1.89
N GLY A 491 5.98 -4.25 -1.57
CA GLY A 491 7.02 -3.21 -1.71
C GLY A 491 8.22 -3.43 -0.79
N ALA A 492 8.00 -3.92 0.44
CA ALA A 492 9.06 -4.21 1.39
C ALA A 492 9.85 -5.47 1.02
N GLU A 493 9.19 -6.51 0.52
CA GLU A 493 9.83 -7.72 -0.01
C GLU A 493 10.69 -7.41 -1.25
N ALA A 494 10.21 -6.53 -2.14
CA ALA A 494 10.98 -6.07 -3.29
C ALA A 494 12.26 -5.31 -2.87
N LEU A 495 12.14 -4.33 -1.96
CA LEU A 495 13.28 -3.57 -1.43
C LEU A 495 14.24 -4.46 -0.61
N LEU A 496 13.75 -5.49 0.08
CA LEU A 496 14.62 -6.46 0.76
C LEU A 496 15.41 -7.31 -0.25
N GLY A 497 14.80 -7.68 -1.38
CA GLY A 497 15.49 -8.33 -2.48
C GLY A 497 16.59 -7.46 -3.10
N GLU A 498 16.28 -6.17 -3.33
CA GLU A 498 17.23 -5.17 -3.82
C GLU A 498 18.39 -4.95 -2.83
N ALA A 499 18.10 -4.73 -1.55
CA ALA A 499 19.10 -4.56 -0.49
C ALA A 499 20.05 -5.77 -0.36
N ARG A 500 19.52 -7.00 -0.51
CA ARG A 500 20.34 -8.22 -0.53
C ARG A 500 21.25 -8.29 -1.76
N ALA A 501 20.73 -7.93 -2.94
CA ALA A 501 21.51 -7.90 -4.17
C ALA A 501 22.61 -6.81 -4.11
N GLU A 502 22.31 -5.63 -3.59
CA GLU A 502 23.29 -4.56 -3.30
C GLU A 502 24.37 -5.05 -2.33
N TYR A 503 23.99 -5.69 -1.22
CA TYR A 503 24.93 -6.20 -0.23
C TYR A 503 25.82 -7.32 -0.77
N GLU A 504 25.26 -8.27 -1.54
CA GLU A 504 26.04 -9.28 -2.25
C GLU A 504 26.99 -8.67 -3.29
N ALA A 505 26.54 -7.65 -4.03
CA ALA A 505 27.38 -6.96 -5.00
C ALA A 505 28.54 -6.23 -4.30
N ALA A 506 28.26 -5.52 -3.20
CA ALA A 506 29.27 -4.88 -2.37
C ALA A 506 30.28 -5.90 -1.82
N GLN A 507 29.83 -7.03 -1.25
CA GLN A 507 30.71 -8.10 -0.79
C GLN A 507 31.57 -8.68 -1.92
N LYS A 508 31.00 -8.93 -3.11
CA LYS A 508 31.76 -9.43 -4.27
C LYS A 508 32.83 -8.42 -4.70
N VAL A 509 32.50 -7.12 -4.72
CA VAL A 509 33.45 -6.04 -4.99
C VAL A 509 34.57 -6.01 -3.94
N THR A 510 34.24 -6.09 -2.65
CA THR A 510 35.25 -6.14 -1.57
C THR A 510 36.13 -7.38 -1.67
N ALA A 511 35.58 -8.53 -2.07
CA ALA A 511 36.32 -9.76 -2.28
C ALA A 511 37.25 -9.71 -3.51
N THR A 512 36.86 -9.02 -4.59
CA THR A 512 37.77 -8.75 -5.72
C THR A 512 38.88 -7.75 -5.41
N PHE A 513 38.67 -6.86 -4.43
CA PHE A 513 39.69 -5.97 -3.87
C PHE A 513 40.36 -6.56 -2.60
N GLY A 514 40.42 -7.89 -2.47
CA GLY A 514 40.89 -8.56 -1.25
C GLY A 514 42.29 -8.13 -0.79
N GLU A 515 42.52 -8.18 0.53
CA GLU A 515 43.66 -7.66 1.33
C GLU A 515 44.88 -7.14 0.56
N ALA A 516 45.52 -7.97 -0.29
CA ALA A 516 46.66 -7.57 -1.12
C ALA A 516 46.46 -6.29 -1.94
N ALA A 517 45.25 -5.98 -2.44
CA ALA A 517 44.97 -4.76 -3.20
C ALA A 517 44.70 -3.53 -2.30
N LEU A 518 44.39 -3.75 -1.02
CA LEU A 518 44.22 -2.70 -0.02
C LEU A 518 45.54 -2.39 0.69
N ASP A 519 46.40 -3.39 0.92
CA ASP A 519 47.78 -3.19 1.36
C ASP A 519 48.59 -2.42 0.31
N ASP A 520 48.51 -2.79 -0.98
CA ASP A 520 49.21 -2.08 -2.07
C ASP A 520 48.70 -0.62 -2.24
N LEU A 521 47.44 -0.34 -1.88
CA LEU A 521 46.89 1.02 -1.83
C LEU A 521 47.31 1.80 -0.57
N LEU A 522 47.66 1.12 0.53
CA LEU A 522 48.12 1.73 1.78
C LEU A 522 49.64 1.96 1.79
N ASP A 523 50.43 1.08 1.20
CA ASP A 523 51.88 1.26 0.99
C ASP A 523 52.18 2.48 0.09
N VAL A 524 51.27 2.81 -0.85
CA VAL A 524 51.36 4.04 -1.66
C VAL A 524 51.25 5.32 -0.81
N PHE A 525 50.63 5.26 0.38
CA PHE A 525 50.57 6.40 1.31
C PHE A 525 51.74 6.46 2.32
N ASP A 526 52.64 5.46 2.39
CA ASP A 526 53.82 5.50 3.28
C ASP A 526 55.10 6.03 2.60
N PHE A 527 54.95 6.74 1.48
CA PHE A 527 56.03 7.53 0.87
C PHE A 527 56.12 8.95 1.45
N GLY A 528 56.57 9.06 2.71
CA GLY A 528 56.76 10.35 3.38
C GLY A 528 57.66 10.37 4.62
N GLY A 529 58.35 9.26 4.94
CA GLY A 529 59.12 9.09 6.18
C GLY A 529 60.64 9.14 6.02
N GLU A 530 61.21 10.16 5.36
CA GLU A 530 62.67 10.36 5.42
C GLU A 530 63.12 10.64 6.86
N SER A 531 64.14 9.91 7.30
CA SER A 531 64.70 9.96 8.65
C SER A 531 65.26 11.34 9.00
N LEU A 532 64.53 12.09 9.83
CA LEU A 532 65.00 13.33 10.48
C LEU A 532 65.91 13.02 11.68
N ASP A 533 67.06 12.42 11.37
CA ASP A 533 68.09 12.02 12.33
C ASP A 533 69.39 12.83 12.14
N ASP A 534 69.31 14.17 12.14
CA ASP A 534 70.45 15.04 12.52
C ASP A 534 70.05 16.51 12.85
N ALA A 535 69.84 16.83 14.14
CA ALA A 535 70.09 18.17 14.72
C ALA A 535 69.97 18.13 16.27
N PRO A 536 70.85 18.80 17.05
CA PRO A 536 70.97 18.53 18.48
C PRO A 536 70.20 19.51 19.41
N GLY A 537 69.49 18.94 20.40
CA GLY A 537 69.34 19.51 21.74
C GLY A 537 68.21 20.53 22.00
N GLY A 538 67.22 20.12 22.79
CA GLY A 538 66.19 21.02 23.37
C GLY A 538 65.24 20.26 24.31
N GLN A 539 65.28 20.57 25.61
CA GLN A 539 64.61 19.82 26.69
C GLN A 539 63.12 20.18 26.89
N GLY A 540 62.34 19.23 27.45
CA GLY A 540 60.99 19.42 28.02
C GLY A 540 59.97 18.37 27.52
N GLU A 541 59.72 17.25 28.21
CA GLU A 541 58.73 17.09 29.32
C GLU A 541 57.35 17.69 28.98
N GLY A 542 56.20 16.98 28.94
CA GLY A 542 55.78 15.59 29.21
C GLY A 542 54.43 15.34 28.45
N LEU A 543 53.64 14.28 28.63
CA LEU A 543 53.11 13.69 29.87
C LEU A 543 52.25 12.43 29.54
N PHE A 544 52.44 11.30 30.25
CA PHE A 544 51.62 10.05 30.25
C PHE A 544 51.42 9.24 28.93
N GLY A 545 51.34 7.90 28.93
CA GLY A 545 51.56 6.94 30.02
C GLY A 545 50.69 5.67 30.03
N SER A 546 51.04 4.64 29.24
CA SER A 546 50.78 3.18 29.43
C SER A 546 49.34 2.59 29.50
N GLY A 547 49.12 1.42 28.86
CA GLY A 547 47.87 0.63 28.82
C GLY A 547 47.62 -0.29 30.05
N PRO A 548 46.97 -1.49 29.94
CA PRO A 548 47.18 -2.50 28.89
C PRO A 548 45.99 -3.42 28.40
N ALA A 549 46.18 -3.99 27.19
CA ALA A 549 45.93 -5.36 26.66
C ALA A 549 44.68 -6.28 26.95
N SER A 550 44.27 -6.97 25.86
CA SER A 550 43.48 -8.24 25.73
C SER A 550 41.99 -8.21 26.11
N GLY A 551 41.02 -8.72 25.34
CA GLY A 551 40.96 -9.46 24.04
C GLY A 551 39.47 -9.76 23.69
N ALA A 552 39.02 -10.70 22.84
CA ALA A 552 39.66 -11.64 21.90
C ALA A 552 38.57 -12.31 20.99
N THR A 553 38.95 -12.81 19.79
CA THR A 553 38.22 -13.78 18.89
C THR A 553 36.82 -13.41 18.34
N GLY A 554 36.45 -13.65 17.08
CA GLY A 554 37.05 -14.50 16.03
C GLY A 554 36.19 -15.76 15.78
N TRP A 555 35.33 -15.73 14.76
CA TRP A 555 34.40 -16.83 14.44
C TRP A 555 35.11 -18.01 13.74
N PRO A 556 34.91 -19.27 14.16
CA PRO A 556 35.45 -20.44 13.47
C PRO A 556 34.46 -21.05 12.47
N GLY A 557 34.88 -21.19 11.20
CA GLY A 557 34.25 -22.11 10.25
C GLY A 557 34.84 -23.51 10.39
N LEU A 558 34.01 -24.56 10.32
CA LEU A 558 34.45 -25.95 10.42
C LEU A 558 33.74 -26.83 9.38
N VAL A 559 34.52 -27.29 8.41
CA VAL A 559 34.15 -28.29 7.41
C VAL A 559 34.40 -29.69 7.99
N PRO A 560 33.53 -30.68 7.72
CA PRO A 560 33.89 -32.09 7.82
C PRO A 560 33.95 -32.77 6.44
N GLN A 561 34.94 -33.64 6.23
CA GLN A 561 35.09 -34.45 5.02
C GLN A 561 35.36 -35.91 5.39
N GLY A 562 34.53 -36.83 4.87
CA GLY A 562 34.96 -38.19 4.51
C GLY A 562 34.58 -39.38 5.41
N ALA A 563 33.87 -40.32 4.78
CA ALA A 563 33.89 -41.78 4.99
C ALA A 563 33.16 -42.42 6.20
N ASP A 564 31.96 -42.95 5.93
CA ASP A 564 31.66 -44.39 6.05
C ASP A 564 30.44 -44.76 5.17
N GLU A 565 30.41 -45.98 4.61
CA GLU A 565 29.40 -46.48 3.65
C GLU A 565 29.21 -48.01 3.85
N PRO A 566 28.13 -48.66 3.36
CA PRO A 566 26.71 -48.56 3.71
C PRO A 566 26.24 -49.81 4.52
N PRO A 567 24.93 -50.13 4.62
CA PRO A 567 24.31 -50.92 3.54
C PRO A 567 22.86 -50.50 3.18
N ALA A 568 22.46 -50.86 1.96
CA ALA A 568 21.17 -50.54 1.36
C ALA A 568 19.95 -51.21 2.03
N ARG A 569 18.79 -50.56 1.91
CA ARG A 569 17.47 -51.21 1.86
C ARG A 569 16.56 -50.50 0.86
N ASP A 570 16.00 -51.28 -0.05
CA ASP A 570 15.00 -50.87 -1.02
C ASP A 570 13.69 -50.41 -0.35
N LEU A 571 13.07 -49.36 -0.88
CA LEU A 571 11.61 -49.22 -0.93
C LEU A 571 11.23 -48.46 -2.21
N ASP A 572 10.23 -48.98 -2.91
CA ASP A 572 9.79 -48.53 -4.22
C ASP A 572 9.15 -47.13 -4.23
N HIS A 573 9.45 -46.37 -5.28
CA HIS A 573 8.60 -45.26 -5.73
C HIS A 573 8.13 -45.52 -7.17
N ALA A 574 7.06 -46.30 -7.28
CA ALA A 574 6.16 -46.31 -8.43
C ALA A 574 4.86 -45.58 -8.05
N GLU A 575 4.32 -44.79 -9.00
CA GLU A 575 3.26 -43.78 -8.79
C GLU A 575 3.70 -42.62 -7.88
N LEU A 576 3.67 -41.35 -8.30
CA LEU A 576 2.69 -40.71 -9.19
C LEU A 576 3.36 -39.96 -10.35
N ALA A 577 3.01 -40.34 -11.57
CA ALA A 577 3.13 -39.50 -12.75
C ALA A 577 1.74 -38.96 -13.14
N SER A 578 1.71 -37.86 -13.89
CA SER A 578 0.51 -37.10 -14.30
C SER A 578 -0.11 -36.24 -13.18
N SER A 579 -0.44 -34.95 -13.37
CA SER A 579 -0.59 -34.20 -14.62
C SER A 579 -0.09 -32.77 -14.48
N ALA A 580 0.81 -32.35 -15.38
CA ALA A 580 1.03 -30.95 -15.71
C ALA A 580 0.95 -30.81 -17.24
N LEU A 581 -0.05 -30.06 -17.74
CA LEU A 581 0.02 -29.15 -18.89
C LEU A 581 -1.40 -28.70 -19.32
N LEU A 582 -1.49 -27.42 -19.71
CA LEU A 582 -2.56 -26.72 -20.46
C LEU A 582 -3.96 -26.59 -19.84
N SER A 583 -4.34 -25.31 -19.63
CA SER A 583 -5.71 -24.79 -19.85
C SER A 583 -5.62 -23.58 -20.80
N PRO A 584 -6.56 -23.42 -21.76
CA PRO A 584 -6.39 -22.48 -22.90
C PRO A 584 -6.98 -21.08 -22.66
N SER A 585 -6.48 -20.11 -23.43
CA SER A 585 -7.06 -18.76 -23.56
C SER A 585 -8.11 -18.72 -24.70
N PRO A 586 -9.26 -18.04 -24.55
CA PRO A 586 -10.33 -18.05 -25.54
C PRO A 586 -10.06 -17.11 -26.73
N ALA A 587 -10.12 -17.65 -27.95
CA ALA A 587 -10.06 -16.86 -29.18
C ALA A 587 -11.46 -16.31 -29.55
N SER A 588 -11.53 -15.03 -29.89
CA SER A 588 -12.73 -14.42 -30.49
C SER A 588 -12.62 -14.42 -32.01
N THR A 589 -13.62 -14.95 -32.69
CA THR A 589 -13.70 -15.08 -34.15
C THR A 589 -14.25 -13.82 -34.81
N ALA A 590 -13.65 -13.38 -35.92
CA ALA A 590 -14.27 -12.49 -36.90
C ALA A 590 -13.99 -12.99 -38.34
N PRO A 591 -14.96 -12.94 -39.27
CA PRO A 591 -14.83 -13.55 -40.59
C PRO A 591 -14.16 -12.64 -41.62
N ALA A 592 -13.67 -13.25 -42.71
CA ALA A 592 -13.02 -12.56 -43.82
C ALA A 592 -14.00 -12.08 -44.90
N SER A 593 -13.70 -10.91 -45.48
CA SER A 593 -14.19 -10.51 -46.81
C SER A 593 -13.30 -9.45 -47.44
N THR A 594 -12.65 -9.78 -48.57
CA THR A 594 -12.09 -8.83 -49.54
C THR A 594 -13.23 -8.32 -50.44
N PRO A 595 -13.18 -7.08 -51.00
CA PRO A 595 -12.32 -6.83 -52.17
C PRO A 595 -11.78 -5.38 -52.38
N ALA A 596 -10.89 -5.27 -53.37
CA ALA A 596 -10.68 -4.13 -54.29
C ALA A 596 -10.15 -2.75 -53.80
N ALA A 597 -8.86 -2.54 -54.11
CA ALA A 597 -8.19 -1.36 -54.65
C ALA A 597 -8.91 0.02 -54.78
N SER A 598 -8.23 1.07 -54.28
CA SER A 598 -8.02 2.34 -55.01
C SER A 598 -6.73 3.03 -54.52
N ALA A 599 -6.17 3.94 -55.33
CA ALA A 599 -4.81 4.48 -55.16
C ALA A 599 -4.72 5.74 -54.28
N GLY A 600 -3.54 5.99 -53.69
CA GLY A 600 -3.22 7.19 -52.92
C GLY A 600 -1.71 7.33 -52.69
N SER A 601 -1.03 8.00 -53.62
CA SER A 601 0.42 8.26 -53.67
C SER A 601 1.11 8.70 -52.37
N ASP A 602 2.27 8.12 -52.08
CA ASP A 602 3.19 8.54 -51.01
C ASP A 602 4.56 8.99 -51.62
N PRO A 603 4.96 10.27 -51.53
CA PRO A 603 5.98 10.86 -52.41
C PRO A 603 7.43 10.83 -51.86
N PHE A 604 7.88 9.73 -51.27
CA PHE A 604 9.26 9.62 -50.73
C PHE A 604 10.10 8.41 -51.20
N ALA A 605 9.58 7.59 -52.12
CA ALA A 605 10.25 6.36 -52.59
C ALA A 605 11.17 6.53 -53.84
N ALA A 606 11.62 7.75 -54.15
CA ALA A 606 12.21 8.09 -55.45
C ALA A 606 13.73 8.35 -55.47
N LEU A 607 14.47 8.09 -54.38
CA LEU A 607 15.89 8.50 -54.25
C LEU A 607 16.88 7.42 -53.80
N LEU A 608 16.50 6.14 -53.79
CA LEU A 608 17.39 5.03 -53.42
C LEU A 608 17.29 3.82 -54.36
N ALA A 609 17.61 4.01 -55.66
CA ALA A 609 18.07 2.93 -56.55
C ALA A 609 18.52 3.43 -57.94
N LEU A 610 19.77 3.90 -58.09
CA LEU A 610 20.56 3.68 -59.32
C LEU A 610 22.04 4.03 -59.10
N GLY A 611 22.97 3.19 -59.56
CA GLY A 611 24.39 3.58 -59.71
C GLY A 611 25.43 2.67 -59.06
N ALA A 612 25.46 1.37 -59.39
CA ALA A 612 26.66 0.57 -59.17
C ALA A 612 27.57 0.63 -60.42
N ALA A 613 28.77 1.17 -60.27
CA ALA A 613 29.86 1.09 -61.25
C ALA A 613 31.22 1.06 -60.51
N GLY A 614 32.18 0.27 -60.99
CA GLY A 614 33.26 -0.24 -60.14
C GLY A 614 34.60 0.50 -60.15
N ALA A 615 35.35 0.21 -59.07
CA ALA A 615 36.82 0.27 -58.87
C ALA A 615 37.48 1.65 -58.60
N PRO A 616 38.61 1.67 -57.85
CA PRO A 616 39.34 0.56 -57.20
C PRO A 616 39.26 0.59 -55.65
N LYS A 617 39.98 -0.34 -54.98
CA LYS A 617 40.29 -0.22 -53.53
C LYS A 617 41.09 1.05 -53.28
N GLU A 618 40.55 1.98 -52.49
CA GLU A 618 41.38 2.88 -51.69
C GLU A 618 41.65 2.23 -50.34
N GLU A 619 42.91 2.20 -49.93
CA GLU A 619 43.29 1.82 -48.57
C GLU A 619 42.71 2.83 -47.58
N ASN A 620 42.31 2.35 -46.39
CA ASN A 620 41.70 3.15 -45.33
C ASN A 620 42.69 4.21 -44.81
N ARG A 621 42.74 5.36 -45.50
CA ARG A 621 43.74 6.41 -45.25
C ARG A 621 43.16 7.43 -44.28
N VAL A 622 43.16 7.05 -43.00
CA VAL A 622 42.89 7.97 -41.89
C VAL A 622 43.79 9.21 -42.06
N PRO A 623 43.24 10.44 -42.08
CA PRO A 623 44.05 11.64 -42.26
C PRO A 623 44.95 11.82 -41.04
N ALA A 624 46.26 11.74 -41.26
CA ALA A 624 47.25 11.95 -40.22
C ALA A 624 47.06 13.33 -39.57
N VAL A 625 47.01 13.36 -38.23
CA VAL A 625 46.89 14.59 -37.44
C VAL A 625 48.03 15.53 -37.81
N ARG A 626 47.72 16.56 -38.60
CA ARG A 626 48.57 17.76 -38.67
C ARG A 626 48.49 18.43 -37.31
N GLY A 627 49.65 18.83 -36.78
CA GLY A 627 49.80 19.21 -35.37
C GLY A 627 48.77 20.24 -34.90
N LEU A 628 48.39 20.11 -33.62
CA LEU A 628 47.39 20.94 -32.96
C LEU A 628 47.62 22.44 -33.26
N PRO A 629 46.55 23.21 -33.53
CA PRO A 629 46.68 24.67 -33.64
C PRO A 629 47.14 25.25 -32.30
N ALA A 630 47.92 26.33 -32.37
CA ALA A 630 48.47 26.99 -31.19
C ALA A 630 47.35 27.61 -30.32
N GLY A 631 46.95 26.90 -29.28
CA GLY A 631 45.89 27.31 -28.35
C GLY A 631 45.31 26.16 -27.54
N VAL A 632 45.14 24.98 -28.16
CA VAL A 632 44.50 23.80 -27.53
C VAL A 632 45.36 23.26 -26.39
N ARG A 633 44.77 23.15 -25.19
CA ARG A 633 45.43 22.64 -23.97
C ARG A 633 45.26 21.15 -23.74
N ALA A 634 44.62 20.44 -24.66
CA ALA A 634 44.46 19.00 -24.65
C ALA A 634 45.47 18.29 -25.57
N GLU A 635 45.95 17.13 -25.14
CA GLU A 635 46.60 16.15 -26.01
C GLU A 635 45.53 15.32 -26.74
N VAL A 636 45.77 14.94 -28.00
CA VAL A 636 44.79 14.20 -28.82
C VAL A 636 45.41 13.03 -29.58
N TRP A 637 44.64 11.96 -29.74
CA TRP A 637 45.03 10.72 -30.41
C TRP A 637 43.90 10.14 -31.26
N GLN A 638 44.29 9.53 -32.38
CA GLN A 638 43.39 8.65 -33.13
C GLN A 638 43.76 7.20 -32.82
N VAL A 639 42.79 6.40 -32.42
CA VAL A 639 42.92 4.97 -32.11
C VAL A 639 42.16 4.16 -33.16
N SER A 640 42.72 3.04 -33.58
CA SER A 640 42.03 2.08 -34.45
C SER A 640 42.42 0.65 -34.10
N ALA A 641 41.42 -0.21 -33.85
CA ALA A 641 41.59 -1.62 -33.48
C ALA A 641 42.56 -1.84 -32.29
N GLY A 642 42.52 -0.95 -31.29
CA GLY A 642 43.38 -1.02 -30.10
C GLY A 642 44.77 -0.42 -30.25
N GLU A 643 45.14 0.08 -31.43
CA GLU A 643 46.43 0.71 -31.71
C GLU A 643 46.31 2.23 -31.86
N LEU A 644 47.28 2.98 -31.33
CA LEU A 644 47.45 4.40 -31.61
C LEU A 644 47.89 4.61 -33.07
N ARG A 645 47.08 5.30 -33.87
CA ARG A 645 47.37 5.66 -35.28
C ARG A 645 48.00 7.05 -35.41
N ALA A 646 47.66 7.98 -34.50
CA ALA A 646 48.22 9.33 -34.45
C ALA A 646 48.18 9.88 -33.01
N GLY A 647 49.02 10.87 -32.72
CA GLY A 647 49.20 11.48 -31.39
C GLY A 647 50.52 11.09 -30.73
N THR A 648 50.82 11.64 -29.55
CA THR A 648 52.08 11.41 -28.82
C THR A 648 52.12 10.00 -28.22
N PRO A 649 53.07 9.12 -28.57
CA PRO A 649 53.10 7.76 -28.02
C PRO A 649 53.41 7.78 -26.51
N GLY A 650 52.61 7.07 -25.72
CA GLY A 650 52.79 6.98 -24.27
C GLY A 650 52.03 5.78 -23.69
N ALA A 651 52.52 5.25 -22.56
CA ALA A 651 51.96 4.04 -21.94
C ALA A 651 50.48 4.20 -21.55
N ALA A 652 50.09 5.35 -20.99
CA ALA A 652 48.70 5.65 -20.65
C ALA A 652 47.79 5.71 -21.88
N ALA A 653 48.21 6.40 -22.95
CA ALA A 653 47.44 6.47 -24.20
C ALA A 653 47.29 5.10 -24.88
N GLN A 654 48.31 4.23 -24.80
CA GLN A 654 48.25 2.87 -25.33
C GLN A 654 47.37 1.95 -24.47
N GLY A 655 47.41 2.10 -23.13
CA GLY A 655 46.47 1.42 -22.23
C GLY A 655 45.03 1.82 -22.49
N MET A 656 44.79 3.12 -22.73
CA MET A 656 43.49 3.64 -23.13
C MET A 656 43.03 3.09 -24.49
N ALA A 657 43.94 2.96 -25.48
CA ALA A 657 43.61 2.35 -26.76
C ALA A 657 43.11 0.91 -26.62
N THR A 658 43.70 0.10 -25.73
CA THR A 658 43.19 -1.25 -25.41
C THR A 658 41.83 -1.25 -24.72
N LEU A 659 41.52 -0.26 -23.87
CA LEU A 659 40.19 -0.11 -23.26
C LEU A 659 39.13 0.24 -24.30
N LEU A 660 39.45 1.15 -25.24
CA LEU A 660 38.54 1.52 -26.34
C LEU A 660 38.22 0.36 -27.29
N ALA A 661 39.12 -0.62 -27.44
CA ALA A 661 38.83 -1.85 -28.18
C ALA A 661 37.77 -2.72 -27.48
N GLN A 662 37.78 -2.79 -26.14
CA GLN A 662 36.72 -3.47 -25.37
C GLN A 662 35.41 -2.69 -25.44
N ALA A 663 35.46 -1.36 -25.36
CA ALA A 663 34.31 -0.48 -25.49
C ALA A 663 33.59 -0.64 -26.86
N ALA A 664 34.37 -0.79 -27.94
CA ALA A 664 33.84 -1.07 -29.27
C ALA A 664 33.11 -2.43 -29.33
N ALA A 665 33.66 -3.47 -28.71
CA ALA A 665 33.02 -4.79 -28.62
C ALA A 665 31.71 -4.78 -27.81
N LEU A 666 31.56 -3.83 -26.88
CA LEU A 666 30.33 -3.58 -26.11
C LEU A 666 29.34 -2.64 -26.82
N GLY A 667 29.68 -2.12 -28.00
CA GLY A 667 28.82 -1.20 -28.75
C GLY A 667 28.76 0.23 -28.18
N LEU A 668 29.72 0.63 -27.35
CA LEU A 668 29.79 1.99 -26.81
C LEU A 668 30.27 2.97 -27.89
N HIS A 669 29.74 4.20 -27.86
CA HIS A 669 30.06 5.25 -28.85
C HIS A 669 30.72 6.49 -28.25
N ARG A 670 30.63 6.65 -26.93
CA ARG A 670 31.16 7.78 -26.15
C ARG A 670 31.64 7.26 -24.80
N LEU A 671 32.80 7.71 -24.36
CA LEU A 671 33.37 7.44 -23.04
C LEU A 671 34.02 8.73 -22.52
N ASP A 672 33.62 9.15 -21.33
CA ASP A 672 34.21 10.27 -20.60
C ASP A 672 34.68 9.72 -19.25
N MET A 673 35.95 9.93 -18.91
CA MET A 673 36.65 9.29 -17.78
C MET A 673 37.57 10.30 -17.11
N ALA A 674 37.91 10.10 -15.84
CA ALA A 674 38.88 10.91 -15.13
C ALA A 674 39.80 10.04 -14.26
N ASP A 675 41.03 10.47 -14.10
CA ASP A 675 41.97 10.04 -13.07
C ASP A 675 42.32 11.26 -12.18
N ASP A 676 43.09 11.06 -11.10
CA ASP A 676 43.42 12.12 -10.13
C ASP A 676 44.24 13.29 -10.72
N THR A 677 44.72 13.16 -11.96
CA THR A 677 45.63 14.11 -12.61
C THR A 677 45.14 14.62 -13.97
N HIS A 678 44.25 13.88 -14.63
CA HIS A 678 43.78 14.18 -15.98
C HIS A 678 42.33 13.72 -16.21
N VAL A 679 41.64 14.43 -17.09
CA VAL A 679 40.39 14.00 -17.70
C VAL A 679 40.64 13.45 -19.11
N TRP A 680 39.85 12.46 -19.49
CA TRP A 680 39.93 11.77 -20.78
C TRP A 680 38.56 11.70 -21.43
N SER A 681 38.49 11.94 -22.73
CA SER A 681 37.23 11.84 -23.48
C SER A 681 37.47 11.16 -24.82
N ALA A 682 36.57 10.24 -25.18
CA ALA A 682 36.64 9.48 -26.41
C ALA A 682 35.29 9.44 -27.15
N ARG A 683 35.36 9.42 -28.48
CA ARG A 683 34.23 9.32 -29.41
C ARG A 683 34.54 8.27 -30.48
N SER A 684 33.58 7.38 -30.75
CA SER A 684 33.69 6.45 -31.87
C SER A 684 33.46 7.19 -33.19
N VAL A 685 34.25 6.86 -34.21
CA VAL A 685 34.14 7.39 -35.58
C VAL A 685 33.41 6.39 -36.50
N GLY A 686 32.88 5.30 -35.93
CA GLY A 686 32.36 4.15 -36.68
C GLY A 686 33.43 3.12 -37.01
N GLY A 687 33.03 1.84 -37.05
CA GLY A 687 33.97 0.72 -37.08
C GLY A 687 34.85 0.67 -35.83
N ASP A 688 36.06 0.12 -35.94
CA ASP A 688 37.02 0.02 -34.82
C ASP A 688 37.77 1.33 -34.53
N GLY A 689 37.27 2.48 -35.02
CA GLY A 689 37.94 3.78 -34.97
C GLY A 689 37.43 4.68 -33.84
N TRP A 690 38.35 5.34 -33.14
CA TRP A 690 38.08 6.27 -32.06
C TRP A 690 38.94 7.54 -32.13
N ARG A 691 38.38 8.67 -31.73
CA ARG A 691 39.13 9.88 -31.34
C ARG A 691 39.20 9.92 -29.82
N LEU A 692 40.36 10.24 -29.27
CA LEU A 692 40.66 10.31 -27.84
C LEU A 692 41.34 11.64 -27.54
N ALA A 693 40.97 12.30 -26.46
CA ALA A 693 41.62 13.51 -25.95
C ALA A 693 41.90 13.39 -24.45
N ARG A 694 42.91 14.13 -23.97
CA ARG A 694 43.28 14.24 -22.55
C ARG A 694 43.62 15.69 -22.20
N ALA A 695 43.15 16.17 -21.05
CA ALA A 695 43.53 17.47 -20.48
C ALA A 695 43.66 17.37 -18.96
N ALA A 696 44.10 18.44 -18.30
CA ALA A 696 44.20 18.48 -16.83
C ALA A 696 42.85 18.61 -16.13
N ASP A 697 41.88 19.27 -16.77
CA ASP A 697 40.51 19.50 -16.28
C ASP A 697 39.51 19.50 -17.45
N TRP A 698 38.21 19.39 -17.14
CA TRP A 698 37.14 19.33 -18.15
C TRP A 698 37.07 20.61 -18.99
N ASP A 699 37.34 21.78 -18.40
CA ASP A 699 37.35 23.07 -19.09
C ASP A 699 38.43 23.11 -20.19
N SER A 700 39.64 22.60 -19.90
CA SER A 700 40.74 22.49 -20.86
C SER A 700 40.55 21.35 -21.89
N LEU A 701 39.58 20.45 -21.66
CA LEU A 701 39.22 19.39 -22.61
C LEU A 701 38.18 19.87 -23.63
N ASP A 702 37.34 20.86 -23.28
CA ASP A 702 36.34 21.45 -24.17
C ASP A 702 36.99 22.14 -25.40
N ASP A 703 38.22 22.66 -25.24
CA ASP A 703 39.12 23.10 -26.34
C ASP A 703 39.28 22.04 -27.46
N ALA A 704 39.08 20.76 -27.16
CA ALA A 704 39.15 19.64 -28.11
C ALA A 704 37.77 19.00 -28.41
N GLY A 705 36.66 19.54 -27.89
CA GLY A 705 35.31 18.99 -28.08
C GLY A 705 34.90 18.91 -29.55
N THR A 706 35.07 19.99 -30.32
CA THR A 706 34.83 20.01 -31.77
C THR A 706 35.61 18.91 -32.49
N TRP A 707 36.89 18.74 -32.14
CA TRP A 707 37.76 17.75 -32.75
C TRP A 707 37.38 16.31 -32.39
N LEU A 708 36.92 16.06 -31.16
CA LEU A 708 36.40 14.76 -30.75
C LEU A 708 35.18 14.35 -31.57
N ASP A 709 34.26 15.28 -31.85
CA ASP A 709 33.01 14.99 -32.54
C ASP A 709 33.18 14.98 -34.09
N THR A 710 33.86 15.95 -34.69
CA THR A 710 34.01 16.07 -36.16
C THR A 710 35.34 15.58 -36.71
N GLY A 711 36.42 15.63 -35.91
CA GLY A 711 37.80 15.43 -36.37
C GLY A 711 38.47 16.67 -36.96
N GLU A 712 37.77 17.81 -36.96
CA GLU A 712 38.26 19.12 -37.39
C GLU A 712 38.55 19.99 -36.16
N PHE A 713 39.58 20.83 -36.23
CA PHE A 713 39.93 21.81 -35.17
C PHE A 713 39.32 23.18 -35.46
#